data_AF-A0A0X6ZSI8-F1
#
_entry.id   AF-A0A0X6ZSI8-F1
#
_cell.length_a   1.000
_cell.length_b   1.000
_cell.length_c   1.000
_cell.angle_alpha   90.00
_cell.angle_beta   90.00
_cell.angle_gamma   90.00
#
_symmetry.space_group_name_H-M   'P 1'
#
loop_
_entity.id
_entity.type
_entity.pdbx_description
1 polymer ?
#
loop_
_entity_poly.entity_id
_entity_poly.type
_entity_poly.pdbx_seq_one_letter_code
_entity_poly.pdbx_strand_id
1 'polypeptide(L)'
;MTSILSSLSAVQISKLSTSTIASLTSEDVNALDSTKIKALSSSQIASLSTDNLALFSSEDLRAISVSAFKGLTLTQIAKLSSAQISGLSASQVTALYTSQIDALSTDQIKALNSAQVAGLSSAQVATLNSSELALFSSDEIKAISANAIAGLSAAALAALSTENAAALTKSQIAALSSTQLNALSSDSLATFSADEIKAISTKLLAGLDVTKLSTGNVAALSRTQISALSSAQFAALSTDQIKALNSDQVAGLSSAQVATLNSSELALFSTDEIKAISANAVAGLSLAGLGTENAAALTKTQIAGLSSTQLNALSSESLATFSTDEIKAISTKALAGLDVTKLSTGNIAALSRTQAAALSSAQFAALSTDQIKALNSDQVAGLSSAQVATLSSSELALFSTDEIKAISANGIAGLSAAALAALSTENAAALTKTQIAGLSSTQLNALTSDSLATFSTDEIKAISARALAGLDASKLSTGNVAALSRTQAAALSSAQFAALSTDQIKALNSDQVAGLSSAQVATLSSAELALFSTDEIKAISANAVAGLSAAALAALSTDNAAALTKTQIAGLSSAQLNALTSDSLATFSTDEIKAISTKALAGLDVTKLSTGNVAALSKTQITALSSAQFAALSTDQIKALGSEQVSGLSSAQVATLSSAELALFSTDEIKAISANAVAGLSLAGLGTENAAALTKTQIAGLSSTQLNALSSDSLATFSTDEIKAISTKALAGLDVTKLSTGNVAALSKAQAAALSSAQFAALSTDQIKALGSEQVSGLSSAQIATLSSAELALFSTDEIKAISANAISGLTLAGLGTENAAALTKTQIAGLSSTQLNALSSDSLATFSTDEIKAISTKALAGIDATKLSTGNVAALSKAQAAALSSTQFAALSTDQIAALNSDQVSGLSSAQIATLNSTELGLFSTDEIKAISANAIAGLSTAAIAGLSSSQAGALSAQQLKVMNDAQVEAVIKAYKAV
;
A
#
# COMPACT_ATOMS: atom_id res chain seq x y z
N MET A 1 51.17 12.13 -134.36
CA MET A 1 50.63 11.12 -133.43
C MET A 1 49.16 11.42 -133.11
N THR A 2 48.73 12.67 -133.27
CA THR A 2 47.39 13.23 -133.07
C THR A 2 46.26 12.46 -133.76
N SER A 3 46.37 12.13 -135.06
CA SER A 3 45.31 11.36 -135.75
C SER A 3 45.21 9.90 -135.30
N ILE A 4 46.28 9.35 -134.69
CA ILE A 4 46.31 7.99 -134.15
C ILE A 4 45.60 8.00 -132.79
N LEU A 5 45.94 8.96 -131.91
CA LEU A 5 45.30 9.10 -130.59
C LEU A 5 43.78 9.32 -130.70
N SER A 6 43.32 10.05 -131.72
CA SER A 6 41.88 10.19 -131.99
C SER A 6 41.19 8.86 -132.33
N SER A 7 41.90 7.89 -132.94
CA SER A 7 41.36 6.58 -133.34
C SER A 7 41.48 5.47 -132.27
N LEU A 8 42.23 5.69 -131.19
CA LEU A 8 42.41 4.70 -130.13
C LEU A 8 41.18 4.63 -129.21
N SER A 9 40.81 3.42 -128.81
CA SER A 9 39.84 3.20 -127.74
C SER A 9 40.43 3.54 -126.37
N ALA A 10 39.57 3.83 -125.39
CA ALA A 10 39.96 4.09 -124.01
C ALA A 10 40.83 2.97 -123.40
N VAL A 11 40.55 1.70 -123.73
CA VAL A 11 41.32 0.52 -123.28
C VAL A 11 42.71 0.46 -123.93
N GLN A 12 42.87 0.96 -125.15
CA GLN A 12 44.17 1.04 -125.81
C GLN A 12 45.00 2.19 -125.23
N ILE A 13 44.37 3.32 -124.92
CA ILE A 13 44.99 4.45 -124.23
C ILE A 13 45.55 4.03 -122.86
N SER A 14 44.80 3.23 -122.07
CA SER A 14 45.26 2.76 -120.76
C SER A 14 46.47 1.81 -120.79
N LYS A 15 46.80 1.26 -121.96
CA LYS A 15 47.94 0.34 -122.18
C LYS A 15 49.19 1.02 -122.72
N LEU A 16 49.13 2.32 -123.06
CA LEU A 16 50.31 3.06 -123.51
C LEU A 16 51.37 3.13 -122.41
N SER A 17 52.64 2.96 -122.76
CA SER A 17 53.72 3.10 -121.78
C SER A 17 53.80 4.53 -121.26
N THR A 18 54.28 4.71 -120.03
CA THR A 18 54.53 6.04 -119.45
C THR A 18 55.51 6.86 -120.29
N SER A 19 56.46 6.22 -120.98
CA SER A 19 57.35 6.89 -121.94
C SER A 19 56.62 7.45 -123.16
N THR A 20 55.58 6.75 -123.65
CA THR A 20 54.74 7.21 -124.76
C THR A 20 53.87 8.39 -124.33
N ILE A 21 53.33 8.32 -123.11
CA ILE A 21 52.53 9.40 -122.53
C ILE A 21 53.38 10.65 -122.24
N ALA A 22 54.63 10.48 -121.80
CA ALA A 22 55.56 11.58 -121.56
C ALA A 22 55.99 12.31 -122.85
N SER A 23 56.00 11.61 -124.00
CA SER A 23 56.40 12.17 -125.30
C SER A 23 55.26 12.83 -126.09
N LEU A 24 54.04 12.88 -125.54
CA LEU A 24 52.90 13.52 -126.22
C LEU A 24 53.17 15.02 -126.40
N THR A 25 52.81 15.58 -127.55
CA THR A 25 52.82 17.04 -127.76
C THR A 25 51.53 17.68 -127.25
N SER A 26 51.49 19.02 -127.18
CA SER A 26 50.28 19.78 -126.82
C SER A 26 49.09 19.47 -127.75
N GLU A 27 49.35 19.24 -129.04
CA GLU A 27 48.34 18.87 -130.03
C GLU A 27 47.83 17.45 -129.80
N ASP A 28 48.72 16.51 -129.43
CA ASP A 28 48.36 15.13 -129.11
C ASP A 28 47.45 15.04 -127.88
N VAL A 29 47.68 15.89 -126.89
CA VAL A 29 46.91 15.97 -125.65
C VAL A 29 45.52 16.56 -125.89
N ASN A 30 45.41 17.63 -126.69
CA ASN A 30 44.12 18.21 -127.05
C ASN A 30 43.21 17.26 -127.85
N ALA A 31 43.76 16.20 -128.47
CA ALA A 31 43.00 15.18 -129.18
C ALA A 31 42.44 14.07 -128.24
N LEU A 32 42.72 14.12 -126.94
CA LEU A 32 42.15 13.22 -125.95
C LEU A 32 40.79 13.73 -125.47
N ASP A 33 39.72 12.96 -125.71
CA ASP A 33 38.43 13.21 -125.10
C ASP A 33 38.37 12.73 -123.64
N SER A 34 37.33 13.13 -122.91
CA SER A 34 37.12 12.78 -121.51
C SER A 34 37.06 11.26 -121.24
N THR A 35 36.64 10.44 -122.22
CA THR A 35 36.60 8.98 -122.07
C THR A 35 38.01 8.39 -122.10
N LYS A 36 38.88 8.93 -122.95
CA LYS A 36 40.29 8.55 -123.02
C LYS A 36 41.08 9.02 -121.81
N ILE A 37 40.83 10.26 -121.37
CA ILE A 37 41.45 10.83 -120.16
C ILE A 37 41.08 10.00 -118.92
N LYS A 38 39.81 9.59 -118.80
CA LYS A 38 39.34 8.72 -117.70
C LYS A 38 40.03 7.35 -117.64
N ALA A 39 40.50 6.85 -118.78
CA ALA A 39 41.17 5.55 -118.88
C ALA A 39 42.67 5.59 -118.57
N LEU A 40 43.27 6.78 -118.43
CA LEU A 40 44.66 6.90 -118.00
C LEU A 40 44.84 6.37 -116.58
N SER A 41 45.88 5.56 -116.37
CA SER A 41 46.31 5.08 -115.05
C SER A 41 47.07 6.15 -114.28
N SER A 42 47.25 5.97 -112.96
CA SER A 42 47.99 6.90 -112.11
C SER A 42 49.43 7.12 -112.60
N SER A 43 50.13 6.07 -113.03
CA SER A 43 51.49 6.17 -113.57
C SER A 43 51.54 6.92 -114.90
N GLN A 44 50.52 6.79 -115.74
CA GLN A 44 50.44 7.53 -117.00
C GLN A 44 50.16 9.01 -116.74
N ILE A 45 49.23 9.33 -115.84
CA ILE A 45 49.00 10.70 -115.37
C ILE A 45 50.28 11.33 -114.80
N ALA A 46 51.03 10.59 -113.96
CA ALA A 46 52.31 11.04 -113.41
C ALA A 46 53.37 11.37 -114.48
N SER A 47 53.30 10.71 -115.64
CA SER A 47 54.27 10.85 -116.74
C SER A 47 53.97 11.99 -117.71
N LEU A 48 52.79 12.62 -117.66
CA LEU A 48 52.48 13.80 -118.46
C LEU A 48 53.43 14.95 -118.11
N SER A 49 53.92 15.70 -119.11
CA SER A 49 54.63 16.94 -118.84
C SER A 49 53.71 17.96 -118.15
N THR A 50 54.28 18.89 -117.38
CA THR A 50 53.51 19.97 -116.75
C THR A 50 52.77 20.83 -117.76
N ASP A 51 53.38 21.08 -118.92
CA ASP A 51 52.81 21.91 -119.98
C ASP A 51 51.59 21.23 -120.62
N ASN A 52 51.64 19.90 -120.76
CA ASN A 52 50.52 19.11 -121.27
C ASN A 52 49.36 19.04 -120.28
N LEU A 53 49.66 18.86 -118.99
CA LEU A 53 48.62 18.84 -117.96
C LEU A 53 47.94 20.22 -117.83
N ALA A 54 48.68 21.31 -118.01
CA ALA A 54 48.14 22.67 -117.98
C ALA A 54 47.11 22.95 -119.08
N LEU A 55 47.12 22.20 -120.19
CA LEU A 55 46.15 22.32 -121.28
C LEU A 55 44.78 21.72 -120.94
N PHE A 56 44.68 20.86 -119.93
CA PHE A 56 43.41 20.20 -119.58
C PHE A 56 42.40 21.24 -119.10
N SER A 57 41.19 21.21 -119.65
CA SER A 57 40.09 21.99 -119.07
C SER A 57 39.69 21.43 -117.69
N SER A 58 38.89 22.18 -116.93
CA SER A 58 38.33 21.67 -115.67
C SER A 58 37.46 20.41 -115.87
N GLU A 59 36.85 20.23 -117.05
CA GLU A 59 36.11 19.01 -117.40
C GLU A 59 37.06 17.83 -117.62
N ASP A 60 38.19 18.08 -118.30
CA ASP A 60 39.23 17.07 -118.56
C ASP A 60 39.86 16.58 -117.25
N LEU A 61 40.17 17.51 -116.33
CA LEU A 61 40.66 17.14 -115.00
C LEU A 61 39.61 16.36 -114.21
N ARG A 62 38.32 16.72 -114.28
CA ARG A 62 37.22 15.94 -113.66
C ARG A 62 37.03 14.56 -114.29
N ALA A 63 37.39 14.39 -115.56
CA ALA A 63 37.31 13.10 -116.24
C ALA A 63 38.35 12.10 -115.72
N ILE A 64 39.49 12.57 -115.21
CA ILE A 64 40.52 11.71 -114.59
C ILE A 64 39.91 10.94 -113.40
N SER A 65 40.00 9.61 -113.42
CA SER A 65 39.50 8.79 -112.33
C SER A 65 40.19 9.13 -111.00
N VAL A 66 39.45 9.06 -109.89
CA VAL A 66 39.97 9.37 -108.54
C VAL A 66 41.27 8.60 -108.22
N SER A 67 41.35 7.32 -108.61
CA SER A 67 42.54 6.49 -108.41
C SER A 67 43.74 6.94 -109.25
N ALA A 68 43.50 7.40 -110.48
CA ALA A 68 44.54 7.92 -111.35
C ALA A 68 45.00 9.33 -110.92
N PHE A 69 44.08 10.13 -110.39
CA PHE A 69 44.34 11.49 -109.94
C PHE A 69 45.40 11.55 -108.83
N LYS A 70 45.47 10.52 -107.97
CA LYS A 70 46.54 10.35 -106.96
C LYS A 70 47.95 10.26 -107.55
N GLY A 71 48.07 9.90 -108.83
CA GLY A 71 49.34 9.79 -109.54
C GLY A 71 49.98 11.13 -109.90
N LEU A 72 49.26 12.25 -109.76
CA LEU A 72 49.84 13.57 -110.02
C LEU A 72 51.06 13.84 -109.14
N THR A 73 52.16 14.25 -109.76
CA THR A 73 53.37 14.64 -109.04
C THR A 73 53.22 16.04 -108.42
N LEU A 74 54.05 16.37 -107.43
CA LEU A 74 53.98 17.68 -106.77
C LEU A 74 54.21 18.85 -107.75
N THR A 75 55.10 18.65 -108.73
CA THR A 75 55.39 19.65 -109.78
C THR A 75 54.23 19.82 -110.76
N GLN A 76 53.49 18.75 -111.05
CA GLN A 76 52.27 18.80 -111.86
C GLN A 76 51.15 19.55 -111.12
N ILE A 77 50.96 19.27 -109.83
CA ILE A 77 49.96 19.93 -109.00
C ILE A 77 50.23 21.43 -108.89
N ALA A 78 51.48 21.84 -108.64
CA ALA A 78 51.88 23.24 -108.53
C ALA A 78 51.68 24.06 -109.83
N LYS A 79 51.44 23.40 -110.97
CA LYS A 79 51.22 24.04 -112.28
C LYS A 79 49.74 24.16 -112.68
N LEU A 80 48.82 23.58 -111.92
CA LEU A 80 47.39 23.75 -112.16
C LEU A 80 46.97 25.19 -111.85
N SER A 81 46.16 25.80 -112.70
CA SER A 81 45.57 27.12 -112.43
C SER A 81 44.52 27.06 -111.32
N SER A 82 44.23 28.19 -110.67
CA SER A 82 43.13 28.31 -109.71
C SER A 82 41.78 27.87 -110.29
N ALA A 83 41.51 28.15 -111.58
CA ALA A 83 40.29 27.70 -112.25
C ALA A 83 40.21 26.16 -112.36
N GLN A 84 41.33 25.51 -112.67
CA GLN A 84 41.45 24.06 -112.71
C GLN A 84 41.27 23.44 -111.32
N ILE A 85 41.87 24.03 -110.28
CA ILE A 85 41.72 23.59 -108.88
C ILE A 85 40.27 23.72 -108.41
N SER A 86 39.63 24.88 -108.62
CA SER A 86 38.21 25.09 -108.27
C SER A 86 37.25 24.16 -109.02
N GLY A 87 37.67 23.66 -110.19
CA GLY A 87 36.91 22.75 -111.03
C GLY A 87 37.02 21.27 -110.67
N LEU A 88 37.92 20.88 -109.76
CA LEU A 88 38.05 19.48 -109.32
C LEU A 88 36.80 19.00 -108.57
N SER A 89 36.48 17.72 -108.66
CA SER A 89 35.43 17.15 -107.81
C SER A 89 35.92 16.98 -106.36
N ALA A 90 35.00 17.06 -105.40
CA ALA A 90 35.32 16.81 -103.98
C ALA A 90 36.03 15.46 -103.77
N SER A 91 35.59 14.41 -104.47
CA SER A 91 36.20 13.08 -104.38
C SER A 91 37.64 13.03 -104.90
N GLN A 92 38.00 13.86 -105.88
CA GLN A 92 39.38 13.97 -106.36
C GLN A 92 40.26 14.68 -105.33
N VAL A 93 39.75 15.76 -104.71
CA VAL A 93 40.46 16.48 -103.65
C VAL A 93 40.65 15.62 -102.40
N THR A 94 39.61 14.90 -101.94
CA THR A 94 39.70 13.94 -100.83
C THR A 94 40.75 12.87 -101.06
N ALA A 95 40.94 12.43 -102.30
CA ALA A 95 41.84 11.34 -102.64
C ALA A 95 43.32 11.73 -102.66
N LEU A 96 43.65 13.03 -102.72
CA LEU A 96 45.03 13.52 -102.72
C LEU A 96 45.75 13.14 -101.43
N TYR A 97 47.05 12.85 -101.53
CA TYR A 97 47.92 12.70 -100.36
C TYR A 97 48.10 14.05 -99.66
N THR A 98 48.46 14.02 -98.38
CA THR A 98 48.74 15.24 -97.60
C THR A 98 49.87 16.06 -98.23
N SER A 99 50.91 15.41 -98.74
CA SER A 99 52.00 16.07 -99.48
C SER A 99 51.57 16.76 -100.77
N GLN A 100 50.49 16.27 -101.40
CA GLN A 100 49.94 16.87 -102.62
C GLN A 100 49.11 18.10 -102.31
N ILE A 101 48.38 18.11 -101.19
CA ILE A 101 47.68 19.30 -100.69
C ILE A 101 48.68 20.35 -100.23
N ASP A 102 49.73 19.95 -99.51
CA ASP A 102 50.82 20.81 -99.02
C ASP A 102 51.63 21.46 -100.17
N ALA A 103 51.67 20.82 -101.34
CA ALA A 103 52.35 21.36 -102.53
C ALA A 103 51.50 22.37 -103.32
N LEU A 104 50.23 22.61 -102.94
CA LEU A 104 49.41 23.64 -103.56
C LEU A 104 49.95 25.02 -103.18
N SER A 105 50.01 25.92 -104.16
CA SER A 105 50.31 27.32 -103.92
C SER A 105 49.14 28.02 -103.20
N THR A 106 49.44 29.16 -102.59
CA THR A 106 48.46 30.00 -101.88
C THR A 106 47.25 30.38 -102.75
N ASP A 107 47.45 30.68 -104.04
CA ASP A 107 46.37 31.00 -104.98
C ASP A 107 45.52 29.78 -105.36
N GLN A 108 46.08 28.58 -105.27
CA GLN A 108 45.36 27.33 -105.51
C GLN A 108 44.55 26.92 -104.28
N ILE A 109 45.11 27.07 -103.08
CA ILE A 109 44.38 26.86 -101.82
C ILE A 109 43.19 27.82 -101.74
N LYS A 110 43.37 29.11 -102.06
CA LYS A 110 42.30 30.10 -102.14
C LYS A 110 41.20 29.76 -103.16
N ALA A 111 41.51 28.94 -104.16
CA ALA A 111 40.56 28.55 -105.19
C ALA A 111 39.70 27.33 -104.83
N LEU A 112 39.96 26.67 -103.70
CA LEU A 112 39.16 25.55 -103.23
C LEU A 112 37.77 26.02 -102.82
N ASN A 113 36.71 25.43 -103.38
CA ASN A 113 35.33 25.74 -103.00
C ASN A 113 34.86 24.92 -101.79
N SER A 114 33.75 25.32 -101.17
CA SER A 114 33.16 24.64 -100.00
C SER A 114 32.94 23.13 -100.18
N ALA A 115 32.53 22.66 -101.37
CA ALA A 115 32.32 21.23 -101.59
C ALA A 115 33.65 20.44 -101.55
N GLN A 116 34.73 21.04 -102.03
CA GLN A 116 36.07 20.45 -101.98
C GLN A 116 36.64 20.49 -100.57
N VAL A 117 36.48 21.61 -99.86
CA VAL A 117 36.91 21.77 -98.46
C VAL A 117 36.19 20.78 -97.54
N ALA A 118 34.89 20.53 -97.76
CA ALA A 118 34.14 19.50 -97.02
C ALA A 118 34.67 18.08 -97.21
N GLY A 119 35.35 17.82 -98.33
CA GLY A 119 35.99 16.54 -98.64
C GLY A 119 37.36 16.34 -98.00
N LEU A 120 37.98 17.36 -97.39
CA LEU A 120 39.29 17.23 -96.77
C LEU A 120 39.22 16.38 -95.50
N SER A 121 40.19 15.49 -95.33
CA SER A 121 40.44 14.73 -94.09
C SER A 121 41.20 15.58 -93.06
N SER A 122 41.19 15.18 -91.79
CA SER A 122 41.96 15.86 -90.74
C SER A 122 43.46 15.93 -91.04
N ALA A 123 44.02 14.88 -91.65
CA ALA A 123 45.44 14.87 -92.03
C ALA A 123 45.76 15.88 -93.14
N GLN A 124 44.82 16.13 -94.07
CA GLN A 124 44.97 17.13 -95.13
C GLN A 124 44.73 18.55 -94.60
N VAL A 125 43.76 18.73 -93.70
CA VAL A 125 43.54 20.03 -93.04
C VAL A 125 44.74 20.42 -92.16
N ALA A 126 45.44 19.45 -91.57
CA ALA A 126 46.64 19.69 -90.76
C ALA A 126 47.84 20.26 -91.54
N THR A 127 47.85 20.16 -92.88
CA THR A 127 48.90 20.79 -93.70
C THR A 127 48.65 22.27 -93.94
N LEU A 128 47.43 22.76 -93.72
CA LEU A 128 47.10 24.17 -93.92
C LEU A 128 47.70 25.03 -92.80
N ASN A 129 48.48 26.04 -93.18
CA ASN A 129 49.02 27.02 -92.24
C ASN A 129 48.02 28.17 -91.98
N SER A 130 48.35 29.03 -91.01
CA SER A 130 47.48 30.15 -90.61
C SER A 130 47.22 31.16 -91.73
N SER A 131 48.19 31.38 -92.63
CA SER A 131 48.03 32.32 -93.75
C SER A 131 47.12 31.76 -94.83
N GLU A 132 47.15 30.44 -95.05
CA GLU A 132 46.25 29.74 -95.99
C GLU A 132 44.81 29.69 -95.47
N LEU A 133 44.62 29.36 -94.19
CA LEU A 133 43.30 29.30 -93.59
C LEU A 133 42.62 30.68 -93.54
N ALA A 134 43.40 31.76 -93.42
CA ALA A 134 42.90 33.13 -93.47
C ALA A 134 42.35 33.55 -94.85
N LEU A 135 42.66 32.79 -95.91
CA LEU A 135 42.14 33.04 -97.27
C LEU A 135 40.77 32.42 -97.51
N PHE A 136 40.34 31.50 -96.64
CA PHE A 136 39.01 30.90 -96.72
C PHE A 136 37.94 31.92 -96.29
N SER A 137 36.84 31.92 -97.03
CA SER A 137 35.58 32.57 -96.69
C SER A 137 34.87 31.84 -95.53
N SER A 138 33.86 32.50 -94.96
CA SER A 138 33.02 31.88 -93.92
C SER A 138 32.35 30.58 -94.38
N ASP A 139 32.04 30.45 -95.67
CA ASP A 139 31.37 29.26 -96.23
C ASP A 139 32.35 28.09 -96.40
N GLU A 140 33.62 28.36 -96.67
CA GLU A 140 34.68 27.33 -96.69
C GLU A 140 35.04 26.89 -95.26
N ILE A 141 35.12 27.81 -94.29
CA ILE A 141 35.31 27.46 -92.88
C ILE A 141 34.16 26.61 -92.35
N LYS A 142 32.90 26.96 -92.65
CA LYS A 142 31.72 26.13 -92.34
C LYS A 142 31.79 24.74 -92.98
N ALA A 143 32.38 24.65 -94.16
CA ALA A 143 32.44 23.41 -94.91
C ALA A 143 33.46 22.41 -94.35
N ILE A 144 34.49 22.85 -93.60
CA ILE A 144 35.44 21.92 -92.95
C ILE A 144 34.65 20.94 -92.08
N SER A 145 34.68 19.65 -92.40
CA SER A 145 33.88 18.68 -91.66
C SER A 145 34.31 18.61 -90.18
N ALA A 146 33.38 18.25 -89.28
CA ALA A 146 33.68 18.08 -87.86
C ALA A 146 34.80 17.04 -87.62
N ASN A 147 34.94 16.03 -88.48
CA ASN A 147 36.06 15.08 -88.39
C ASN A 147 37.40 15.70 -88.81
N ALA A 148 37.37 16.67 -89.72
CA ALA A 148 38.57 17.31 -90.26
C ALA A 148 39.10 18.45 -89.37
N ILE A 149 38.22 19.13 -88.62
CA ILE A 149 38.58 20.26 -87.75
C ILE A 149 39.64 19.88 -86.70
N ALA A 150 39.67 18.61 -86.26
CA ALA A 150 40.68 18.10 -85.34
C ALA A 150 42.12 18.17 -85.90
N GLY A 151 42.28 18.28 -87.22
CA GLY A 151 43.56 18.48 -87.89
C GLY A 151 44.12 19.89 -87.76
N LEU A 152 43.30 20.90 -87.46
CA LEU A 152 43.79 22.29 -87.34
C LEU A 152 44.71 22.45 -86.14
N SER A 153 45.85 23.13 -86.33
CA SER A 153 46.70 23.49 -85.19
C SER A 153 46.06 24.59 -84.33
N ALA A 154 46.44 24.65 -83.05
CA ALA A 154 46.05 25.76 -82.17
C ALA A 154 46.45 27.13 -82.76
N ALA A 155 47.65 27.23 -83.35
CA ALA A 155 48.11 28.46 -84.00
C ALA A 155 47.25 28.87 -85.20
N ALA A 156 46.74 27.90 -85.98
CA ALA A 156 45.84 28.19 -87.10
C ALA A 156 44.49 28.72 -86.63
N LEU A 157 43.91 28.13 -85.57
CA LEU A 157 42.67 28.63 -84.97
C LEU A 157 42.84 30.01 -84.31
N ALA A 158 43.98 30.27 -83.66
CA ALA A 158 44.30 31.57 -83.07
C ALA A 158 44.43 32.69 -84.11
N ALA A 159 44.80 32.36 -85.34
CA ALA A 159 44.98 33.30 -86.45
C ALA A 159 43.72 33.54 -87.28
N LEU A 160 42.60 32.85 -86.99
CA LEU A 160 41.32 33.11 -87.66
C LEU A 160 40.84 34.54 -87.37
N SER A 161 40.26 35.18 -88.38
CA SER A 161 39.47 36.40 -88.17
C SER A 161 38.24 36.09 -87.29
N THR A 162 37.71 37.10 -86.61
CA THR A 162 36.50 36.94 -85.80
C THR A 162 35.29 36.50 -86.63
N GLU A 163 35.18 36.97 -87.88
CA GLU A 163 34.15 36.53 -88.83
C GLU A 163 34.26 35.05 -89.18
N ASN A 164 35.48 34.55 -89.42
CA ASN A 164 35.69 33.13 -89.73
C ASN A 164 35.53 32.25 -88.49
N ALA A 165 35.93 32.72 -87.31
CA ALA A 165 35.64 32.01 -86.07
C ALA A 165 34.12 31.92 -85.84
N ALA A 166 33.37 33.00 -86.05
CA ALA A 166 31.90 33.02 -85.97
C ALA A 166 31.21 32.08 -86.97
N ALA A 167 31.90 31.71 -88.05
CA ALA A 167 31.40 30.77 -89.04
C ALA A 167 31.47 29.31 -88.56
N LEU A 168 32.19 28.99 -87.49
CA LEU A 168 32.27 27.62 -86.95
C LEU A 168 30.90 27.12 -86.48
N THR A 169 30.52 25.94 -86.98
CA THR A 169 29.27 25.28 -86.63
C THR A 169 29.34 24.57 -85.27
N LYS A 170 28.18 24.31 -84.67
CA LYS A 170 28.04 23.52 -83.42
C LYS A 170 28.80 22.19 -83.48
N SER A 171 28.73 21.48 -84.60
CA SER A 171 29.40 20.18 -84.77
C SER A 171 30.92 20.31 -84.83
N GLN A 172 31.44 21.38 -85.46
CA GLN A 172 32.88 21.66 -85.48
C GLN A 172 33.36 22.04 -84.08
N ILE A 173 32.64 22.92 -83.38
CA ILE A 173 32.96 23.34 -82.01
C ILE A 173 33.00 22.15 -81.05
N ALA A 174 32.01 21.24 -81.13
CA ALA A 174 31.96 20.04 -80.31
C ALA A 174 33.11 19.05 -80.59
N ALA A 175 33.72 19.11 -81.78
CA ALA A 175 34.83 18.25 -82.19
C ALA A 175 36.22 18.84 -81.91
N LEU A 176 36.31 20.11 -81.49
CA LEU A 176 37.58 20.72 -81.07
C LEU A 176 38.13 20.03 -79.81
N SER A 177 39.44 20.05 -79.64
CA SER A 177 40.11 19.75 -78.37
C SER A 177 40.15 20.97 -77.45
N SER A 178 40.41 20.77 -76.16
CA SER A 178 40.56 21.88 -75.20
C SER A 178 41.69 22.83 -75.59
N THR A 179 42.81 22.33 -76.12
CA THR A 179 43.92 23.15 -76.62
C THR A 179 43.50 24.03 -77.80
N GLN A 180 42.74 23.47 -78.74
CA GLN A 180 42.23 24.20 -79.90
C GLN A 180 41.19 25.26 -79.51
N LEU A 181 40.27 24.91 -78.61
CA LEU A 181 39.26 25.84 -78.10
C LEU A 181 39.90 26.99 -77.32
N ASN A 182 40.93 26.71 -76.50
CA ASN A 182 41.72 27.73 -75.80
C ASN A 182 42.58 28.58 -76.73
N ALA A 183 42.82 28.17 -77.98
CA ALA A 183 43.59 28.96 -78.92
C ALA A 183 42.77 30.13 -79.51
N LEU A 184 41.44 30.03 -79.49
CA LEU A 184 40.57 31.14 -79.88
C LEU A 184 40.77 32.34 -78.94
N SER A 185 40.63 33.54 -79.52
CA SER A 185 40.60 34.78 -78.76
C SER A 185 39.26 34.94 -78.03
N SER A 186 39.24 35.80 -77.01
CA SER A 186 37.99 36.20 -76.33
C SER A 186 36.98 36.80 -77.29
N ASP A 187 37.45 37.61 -78.25
CA ASP A 187 36.60 38.27 -79.25
C ASP A 187 35.93 37.23 -80.16
N SER A 188 36.67 36.19 -80.58
CA SER A 188 36.12 35.09 -81.36
C SER A 188 35.07 34.30 -80.58
N LEU A 189 35.33 33.97 -79.31
CA LEU A 189 34.35 33.28 -78.47
C LEU A 189 33.09 34.12 -78.24
N ALA A 190 33.23 35.44 -78.13
CA ALA A 190 32.10 36.36 -77.95
C ALA A 190 31.17 36.42 -79.17
N THR A 191 31.64 36.06 -80.37
CA THR A 191 30.79 36.00 -81.58
C THR A 191 29.89 34.76 -81.65
N PHE A 192 30.14 33.73 -80.85
CA PHE A 192 29.37 32.48 -80.90
C PHE A 192 27.94 32.70 -80.40
N SER A 193 26.98 32.10 -81.10
CA SER A 193 25.58 32.04 -80.70
C SER A 193 25.40 31.22 -79.41
N ALA A 194 24.26 31.40 -78.75
CA ALA A 194 23.98 30.67 -77.51
C ALA A 194 24.00 29.14 -77.70
N ASP A 195 23.57 28.65 -78.87
CA ASP A 195 23.58 27.22 -79.14
C ASP A 195 24.99 26.67 -79.44
N GLU A 196 25.87 27.49 -80.01
CA GLU A 196 27.29 27.13 -80.23
C GLU A 196 28.04 27.07 -78.91
N ILE A 197 27.78 28.00 -77.99
CA ILE A 197 28.28 27.92 -76.62
C ILE A 197 27.74 26.69 -75.89
N LYS A 198 26.46 26.35 -76.06
CA LYS A 198 25.87 25.10 -75.51
C LYS A 198 26.44 23.83 -76.13
N ALA A 199 27.00 23.90 -77.35
CA ALA A 199 27.66 22.76 -77.99
C ALA A 199 29.02 22.41 -77.36
N ILE A 200 29.62 23.32 -76.58
CA ILE A 200 30.83 23.06 -75.81
C ILE A 200 30.52 22.04 -74.71
N SER A 201 30.93 20.78 -74.92
CA SER A 201 30.70 19.71 -73.93
C SER A 201 31.35 20.05 -72.58
N THR A 202 30.83 19.49 -71.49
CA THR A 202 31.39 19.66 -70.14
C THR A 202 32.85 19.22 -70.05
N LYS A 203 33.26 18.22 -70.85
CA LYS A 203 34.66 17.78 -70.96
C LYS A 203 35.57 18.86 -71.55
N LEU A 204 35.12 19.56 -72.59
CA LEU A 204 35.87 20.68 -73.17
C LEU A 204 35.90 21.86 -72.22
N LEU A 205 34.77 22.14 -71.58
CA LEU A 205 34.64 23.21 -70.61
C LEU A 205 35.57 23.03 -69.40
N ALA A 206 35.79 21.80 -68.92
CA ALA A 206 36.72 21.50 -67.83
C ALA A 206 38.18 21.86 -68.15
N GLY A 207 38.55 21.93 -69.44
CA GLY A 207 39.87 22.35 -69.89
C GLY A 207 39.92 23.78 -70.45
N LEU A 208 38.79 24.51 -70.46
CA LEU A 208 38.69 25.86 -71.00
C LEU A 208 39.20 26.90 -69.99
N ASP A 209 39.95 27.87 -70.47
CA ASP A 209 40.23 29.12 -69.78
C ASP A 209 38.98 30.01 -69.80
N VAL A 210 38.22 29.94 -68.72
CA VAL A 210 36.95 30.65 -68.59
C VAL A 210 37.10 32.17 -68.50
N THR A 211 38.31 32.69 -68.26
CA THR A 211 38.58 34.14 -68.29
C THR A 211 38.39 34.73 -69.70
N LYS A 212 38.42 33.89 -70.74
CA LYS A 212 38.18 34.28 -72.13
C LYS A 212 36.71 34.40 -72.51
N LEU A 213 35.79 33.89 -71.69
CA LEU A 213 34.36 33.96 -71.98
C LEU A 213 33.87 35.40 -71.83
N SER A 214 33.01 35.87 -72.73
CA SER A 214 32.26 37.11 -72.48
C SER A 214 31.12 36.86 -71.47
N THR A 215 30.55 37.93 -70.91
CA THR A 215 29.32 37.85 -70.10
C THR A 215 28.17 37.22 -70.88
N GLY A 216 28.06 37.50 -72.18
CA GLY A 216 27.08 36.87 -73.08
C GLY A 216 27.31 35.36 -73.24
N ASN A 217 28.56 34.90 -73.29
CA ASN A 217 28.86 33.47 -73.32
C ASN A 217 28.48 32.81 -71.99
N VAL A 218 28.81 33.41 -70.85
CA VAL A 218 28.44 32.89 -69.53
C VAL A 218 26.92 32.79 -69.38
N ALA A 219 26.17 33.83 -69.78
CA ALA A 219 24.71 33.81 -69.79
C ALA A 219 24.11 32.74 -70.72
N ALA A 220 24.82 32.35 -71.77
CA ALA A 220 24.39 31.31 -72.72
C ALA A 220 24.66 29.87 -72.25
N LEU A 221 25.59 29.66 -71.31
CA LEU A 221 25.90 28.33 -70.77
C LEU A 221 24.65 27.67 -70.17
N SER A 222 24.49 26.37 -70.35
CA SER A 222 23.44 25.62 -69.67
C SER A 222 23.75 25.43 -68.18
N ARG A 223 22.71 25.14 -67.38
CA ARG A 223 22.85 24.72 -65.98
C ARG A 223 23.87 23.60 -65.81
N THR A 224 23.84 22.59 -66.68
CA THR A 224 24.78 21.45 -66.63
C THR A 224 26.23 21.90 -66.88
N GLN A 225 26.44 22.81 -67.83
CA GLN A 225 27.76 23.37 -68.10
C GLN A 225 28.29 24.19 -66.93
N ILE A 226 27.47 25.06 -66.34
CA ILE A 226 27.84 25.83 -65.13
C ILE A 226 28.17 24.89 -63.96
N SER A 227 27.35 23.88 -63.71
CA SER A 227 27.59 22.90 -62.64
C SER A 227 28.85 22.05 -62.85
N ALA A 228 29.32 21.91 -64.09
CA ALA A 228 30.51 21.14 -64.44
C ALA A 228 31.82 21.94 -64.31
N LEU A 229 31.74 23.27 -64.15
CA LEU A 229 32.92 24.08 -63.85
C LEU A 229 33.52 23.66 -62.52
N SER A 230 34.83 23.42 -62.48
CA SER A 230 35.52 23.24 -61.20
C SER A 230 35.40 24.51 -60.35
N SER A 231 35.56 24.39 -59.02
CA SER A 231 35.57 25.57 -58.14
C SER A 231 36.68 26.56 -58.51
N ALA A 232 37.82 26.07 -59.00
CA ALA A 232 38.92 26.91 -59.48
C ALA A 232 38.53 27.70 -60.76
N GLN A 233 37.85 27.06 -61.71
CA GLN A 233 37.35 27.75 -62.90
C GLN A 233 36.26 28.75 -62.53
N PHE A 234 35.29 28.36 -61.71
CA PHE A 234 34.23 29.27 -61.28
C PHE A 234 34.77 30.49 -60.53
N ALA A 235 35.76 30.31 -59.64
CA ALA A 235 36.45 31.41 -58.97
C ALA A 235 37.30 32.30 -59.89
N ALA A 236 37.69 31.81 -61.07
CA ALA A 236 38.41 32.59 -62.07
C ALA A 236 37.49 33.46 -62.94
N LEU A 237 36.16 33.29 -62.84
CA LEU A 237 35.22 34.18 -63.49
C LEU A 237 35.32 35.59 -62.89
N SER A 238 35.22 36.60 -63.74
CA SER A 238 35.12 37.99 -63.32
C SER A 238 33.78 38.27 -62.64
N THR A 239 33.73 39.32 -61.83
CA THR A 239 32.49 39.76 -61.16
C THR A 239 31.37 40.05 -62.16
N ASP A 240 31.67 40.59 -63.34
CA ASP A 240 30.67 40.83 -64.40
C ASP A 240 30.16 39.52 -65.02
N GLN A 241 31.02 38.50 -65.15
CA GLN A 241 30.61 37.17 -65.59
C GLN A 241 29.72 36.48 -64.55
N ILE A 242 30.05 36.59 -63.26
CA ILE A 242 29.21 36.08 -62.17
C ILE A 242 27.85 36.78 -62.17
N LYS A 243 27.82 38.11 -62.35
CA LYS A 243 26.57 38.89 -62.47
C LYS A 243 25.73 38.51 -63.69
N ALA A 244 26.33 37.93 -64.74
CA ALA A 244 25.61 37.49 -65.94
C ALA A 244 24.90 36.13 -65.78
N LEU A 245 25.10 35.44 -64.65
CA LEU A 245 24.37 34.22 -64.35
C LEU A 245 22.89 34.51 -64.15
N ASN A 246 22.02 33.58 -64.56
CA ASN A 246 20.59 33.64 -64.29
C ASN A 246 20.16 32.58 -63.25
N SER A 247 18.91 32.65 -62.78
CA SER A 247 18.37 31.75 -61.76
C SER A 247 18.48 30.24 -62.08
N ASP A 248 18.32 29.81 -63.33
CA ASP A 248 18.45 28.38 -63.69
C ASP A 248 19.91 27.91 -63.56
N GLN A 249 20.86 28.77 -63.94
CA GLN A 249 22.29 28.51 -63.78
C GLN A 249 22.69 28.51 -62.29
N VAL A 250 22.20 29.48 -61.51
CA VAL A 250 22.45 29.55 -60.05
C VAL A 250 21.91 28.31 -59.33
N ALA A 251 20.75 27.79 -59.76
CA ALA A 251 20.21 26.53 -59.25
C ALA A 251 21.08 25.29 -59.57
N GLY A 252 22.00 25.41 -60.53
CA GLY A 252 22.99 24.37 -60.86
C GLY A 252 24.28 24.45 -60.05
N LEU A 253 24.52 25.53 -59.29
CA LEU A 253 25.76 25.68 -58.55
C LEU A 253 25.88 24.62 -57.45
N SER A 254 27.09 24.07 -57.33
CA SER A 254 27.49 23.21 -56.21
C SER A 254 27.87 24.05 -55.00
N SER A 255 27.87 23.43 -53.81
CA SER A 255 28.36 24.09 -52.58
C SER A 255 29.81 24.56 -52.70
N ALA A 256 30.65 23.83 -53.43
CA ALA A 256 32.04 24.21 -53.66
C ALA A 256 32.18 25.47 -54.53
N GLN A 257 31.28 25.67 -55.50
CA GLN A 257 31.25 26.88 -56.33
C GLN A 257 30.65 28.06 -55.56
N VAL A 258 29.58 27.85 -54.81
CA VAL A 258 29.00 28.91 -53.96
C VAL A 258 29.99 29.38 -52.90
N ALA A 259 30.83 28.49 -52.37
CA ALA A 259 31.88 28.84 -51.40
C ALA A 259 32.98 29.75 -51.95
N THR A 260 33.11 29.90 -53.27
CA THR A 260 34.05 30.85 -53.86
C THR A 260 33.46 32.24 -54.03
N LEU A 261 32.14 32.40 -53.88
CA LEU A 261 31.47 33.71 -53.97
C LEU A 261 31.74 34.53 -52.71
N ASN A 262 32.18 35.77 -52.90
CA ASN A 262 32.29 36.74 -51.82
C ASN A 262 31.00 37.55 -51.63
N SER A 263 30.95 38.36 -50.56
CA SER A 263 29.76 39.13 -50.20
C SER A 263 29.38 40.19 -51.24
N SER A 264 30.35 40.75 -51.97
CA SER A 264 30.08 41.71 -53.04
C SER A 264 29.46 41.03 -54.26
N GLU A 265 29.90 39.81 -54.58
CA GLU A 265 29.32 39.02 -55.68
C GLU A 265 27.90 38.53 -55.35
N LEU A 266 27.67 38.05 -54.13
CA LEU A 266 26.32 37.68 -53.67
C LEU A 266 25.36 38.87 -53.61
N ALA A 267 25.87 40.09 -53.37
CA ALA A 267 25.06 41.31 -53.40
C ALA A 267 24.65 41.73 -54.83
N LEU A 268 25.31 41.22 -55.87
CA LEU A 268 24.94 41.48 -57.26
C LEU A 268 23.82 40.57 -57.77
N PHE A 269 23.57 39.45 -57.08
CA PHE A 269 22.45 38.57 -57.39
C PHE A 269 21.13 39.25 -57.02
N SER A 270 20.15 39.13 -57.92
CA SER A 270 18.75 39.43 -57.67
C SER A 270 18.16 38.50 -56.62
N THR A 271 17.02 38.88 -56.05
CA THR A 271 16.31 38.03 -55.09
C THR A 271 15.91 36.68 -55.68
N ASP A 272 15.66 36.59 -57.00
CA ASP A 272 15.29 35.34 -57.66
C ASP A 272 16.50 34.41 -57.82
N GLU A 273 17.70 34.95 -58.04
CA GLU A 273 18.94 34.18 -58.02
C GLU A 273 19.29 33.69 -56.61
N ILE A 274 19.13 34.53 -55.59
CA ILE A 274 19.32 34.10 -54.19
C ILE A 274 18.34 32.97 -53.84
N LYS A 275 17.06 33.06 -54.21
CA LYS A 275 16.08 31.98 -54.05
C LYS A 275 16.44 30.71 -54.82
N ALA A 276 17.10 30.86 -55.96
CA ALA A 276 17.48 29.73 -56.81
C ALA A 276 18.66 28.93 -56.27
N ILE A 277 19.47 29.46 -55.34
CA ILE A 277 20.56 28.71 -54.69
C ILE A 277 19.98 27.43 -54.07
N SER A 278 20.36 26.27 -54.61
CA SER A 278 19.76 25.00 -54.18
C SER A 278 20.11 24.68 -52.72
N ALA A 279 19.26 23.88 -52.06
CA ALA A 279 19.51 23.43 -50.69
C ALA A 279 20.88 22.73 -50.52
N ASN A 280 21.37 22.03 -51.55
CA ASN A 280 22.67 21.38 -51.54
C ASN A 280 23.83 22.37 -51.58
N ALA A 281 23.61 23.56 -52.14
CA ALA A 281 24.64 24.60 -52.29
C ALA A 281 24.77 25.49 -51.04
N VAL A 282 23.74 25.53 -50.19
CA VAL A 282 23.68 26.37 -48.98
C VAL A 282 24.85 26.13 -48.03
N ALA A 283 25.40 24.93 -47.96
CA ALA A 283 26.56 24.64 -47.10
C ALA A 283 27.82 25.47 -47.45
N GLY A 284 27.93 25.93 -48.70
CA GLY A 284 29.00 26.82 -49.14
C GLY A 284 28.69 28.32 -49.02
N LEU A 285 27.46 28.69 -48.67
CA LEU A 285 27.04 30.09 -48.68
C LEU A 285 27.67 30.90 -47.54
N SER A 286 28.38 31.97 -47.88
CA SER A 286 28.84 32.97 -46.91
C SER A 286 27.79 34.08 -46.77
N LEU A 287 27.27 34.28 -45.57
CA LEU A 287 26.25 35.31 -45.28
C LEU A 287 26.83 36.60 -44.70
N ALA A 288 28.16 36.67 -44.51
CA ALA A 288 28.83 37.84 -43.96
C ALA A 288 28.66 39.04 -44.90
N GLY A 289 28.06 40.13 -44.40
CA GLY A 289 27.85 41.35 -45.20
C GLY A 289 26.77 41.24 -46.28
N LEU A 290 25.93 40.21 -46.25
CA LEU A 290 24.75 40.12 -47.11
C LEU A 290 23.73 41.21 -46.72
N GLY A 291 23.26 41.98 -47.71
CA GLY A 291 22.25 43.02 -47.50
C GLY A 291 20.89 42.45 -47.04
N THR A 292 20.07 43.28 -46.40
CA THR A 292 18.78 42.88 -45.81
C THR A 292 17.77 42.37 -46.84
N GLU A 293 17.78 42.92 -48.06
CA GLU A 293 16.92 42.47 -49.16
C GLU A 293 17.26 41.04 -49.62
N ASN A 294 18.56 40.75 -49.80
CA ASN A 294 19.00 39.41 -50.18
C ASN A 294 18.88 38.40 -49.03
N ALA A 295 19.07 38.83 -47.78
CA ALA A 295 18.77 37.99 -46.63
C ALA A 295 17.27 37.64 -46.58
N ALA A 296 16.37 38.60 -46.81
CA ALA A 296 14.92 38.38 -46.87
C ALA A 296 14.48 37.49 -48.05
N ALA A 297 15.31 37.37 -49.09
CA ALA A 297 15.04 36.48 -50.22
C ALA A 297 15.35 35.00 -49.93
N LEU A 298 16.05 34.68 -48.82
CA LEU A 298 16.33 33.30 -48.44
C LEU A 298 15.03 32.56 -48.13
N THR A 299 14.87 31.40 -48.76
CA THR A 299 13.69 30.54 -48.58
C THR A 299 13.78 29.72 -47.30
N LYS A 300 12.62 29.27 -46.82
CA LYS A 300 12.49 28.31 -45.71
C LYS A 300 13.41 27.09 -45.83
N THR A 301 13.51 26.51 -47.03
CA THR A 301 14.35 25.32 -47.30
C THR A 301 15.84 25.65 -47.17
N GLN A 302 16.26 26.82 -47.65
CA GLN A 302 17.64 27.26 -47.51
C GLN A 302 17.97 27.53 -46.03
N ILE A 303 17.10 28.24 -45.31
CA ILE A 303 17.29 28.55 -43.89
C ILE A 303 17.38 27.28 -43.04
N ALA A 304 16.57 26.26 -43.33
CA ALA A 304 16.65 24.97 -42.64
C ALA A 304 18.01 24.26 -42.83
N GLY A 305 18.72 24.54 -43.92
CA GLY A 305 20.06 24.03 -44.21
C GLY A 305 21.22 24.86 -43.64
N LEU A 306 20.95 26.05 -43.09
CA LEU A 306 22.00 26.93 -42.54
C LEU A 306 22.56 26.39 -41.22
N SER A 307 23.87 26.56 -41.06
CA SER A 307 24.58 26.34 -39.80
C SER A 307 24.48 27.56 -38.86
N SER A 308 24.79 27.34 -37.58
CA SER A 308 24.90 28.43 -36.60
C SER A 308 25.93 29.49 -37.00
N THR A 309 27.06 29.08 -37.58
CA THR A 309 28.11 30.00 -38.08
C THR A 309 27.56 30.91 -39.19
N GLN A 310 26.79 30.36 -40.12
CA GLN A 310 26.20 31.14 -41.21
C GLN A 310 25.13 32.11 -40.69
N LEU A 311 24.25 31.66 -39.78
CA LEU A 311 23.26 32.54 -39.16
C LEU A 311 23.93 33.65 -38.33
N ASN A 312 24.99 33.34 -37.59
CA ASN A 312 25.77 34.33 -36.83
C ASN A 312 26.51 35.34 -37.71
N ALA A 313 26.72 35.03 -39.00
CA ALA A 313 27.32 35.97 -39.94
C ALA A 313 26.33 37.04 -40.43
N LEU A 314 25.02 36.82 -40.26
CA LEU A 314 23.99 37.83 -40.53
C LEU A 314 24.02 38.95 -39.46
N SER A 315 23.57 40.13 -39.86
CA SER A 315 23.27 41.22 -38.93
C SER A 315 21.91 41.02 -38.25
N SER A 316 21.68 41.71 -37.14
CA SER A 316 20.39 41.66 -36.44
C SER A 316 19.24 42.17 -37.31
N GLU A 317 19.49 43.18 -38.16
CA GLU A 317 18.52 43.72 -39.12
C GLU A 317 18.14 42.67 -40.17
N SER A 318 19.11 41.89 -40.68
CA SER A 318 18.85 40.82 -41.63
C SER A 318 18.09 39.64 -41.01
N LEU A 319 18.33 39.31 -39.74
CA LEU A 319 17.52 38.29 -39.04
C LEU A 319 16.09 38.79 -38.76
N ALA A 320 15.91 40.10 -38.53
CA ALA A 320 14.60 40.70 -38.30
C ALA A 320 13.70 40.72 -39.54
N THR A 321 14.24 40.57 -40.76
CA THR A 321 13.43 40.50 -41.99
C THR A 321 12.79 39.12 -42.22
N PHE A 322 13.24 38.08 -41.52
CA PHE A 322 12.69 36.73 -41.68
C PHE A 322 11.25 36.66 -41.16
N SER A 323 10.38 36.04 -41.95
CA SER A 323 9.00 35.73 -41.57
C SER A 323 8.94 34.68 -40.45
N THR A 324 7.75 34.51 -39.87
CA THR A 324 7.52 33.50 -38.83
C THR A 324 7.87 32.08 -39.29
N ASP A 325 7.54 31.72 -40.54
CA ASP A 325 7.81 30.38 -41.07
C ASP A 325 9.30 30.12 -41.34
N GLU A 326 10.04 31.19 -41.66
CA GLU A 326 11.49 31.19 -41.87
C GLU A 326 12.24 31.06 -40.54
N ILE A 327 11.83 31.82 -39.51
CA ILE A 327 12.35 31.64 -38.16
C ILE A 327 12.07 30.23 -37.64
N LYS A 328 10.87 29.68 -37.88
CA LYS A 328 10.54 28.28 -37.54
C LYS A 328 11.33 27.24 -38.35
N ALA A 329 11.90 27.62 -39.48
CA ALA A 329 12.74 26.75 -40.29
C ALA A 329 14.15 26.56 -39.69
N ILE A 330 14.62 27.52 -38.88
CA ILE A 330 15.93 27.42 -38.22
C ILE A 330 15.95 26.16 -37.37
N SER A 331 16.83 25.22 -37.74
CA SER A 331 16.94 23.95 -37.00
C SER A 331 17.37 24.20 -35.55
N THR A 332 16.91 23.36 -34.62
CA THR A 332 17.32 23.46 -33.20
C THR A 332 18.84 23.31 -33.03
N LYS A 333 19.51 22.56 -33.92
CA LYS A 333 20.97 22.44 -33.94
C LYS A 333 21.66 23.76 -34.31
N ALA A 334 21.14 24.48 -35.30
CA ALA A 334 21.67 25.80 -35.66
C ALA A 334 21.36 26.83 -34.56
N LEU A 335 20.15 26.76 -33.99
CA LEU A 335 19.74 27.64 -32.89
C LEU A 335 20.61 27.48 -31.63
N ALA A 336 21.05 26.27 -31.29
CA ALA A 336 21.91 26.01 -30.13
C ALA A 336 23.29 26.70 -30.18
N GLY A 337 23.75 27.11 -31.37
CA GLY A 337 24.97 27.89 -31.56
C GLY A 337 24.75 29.33 -32.01
N LEU A 338 23.48 29.78 -32.11
CA LEU A 338 23.13 31.13 -32.52
C LEU A 338 23.36 32.11 -31.37
N ASP A 339 23.91 33.26 -31.68
CA ASP A 339 23.94 34.43 -30.81
C ASP A 339 22.54 35.02 -30.73
N VAL A 340 21.81 34.67 -29.66
CA VAL A 340 20.42 35.09 -29.47
C VAL A 340 20.27 36.59 -29.20
N THR A 341 21.35 37.29 -28.88
CA THR A 341 21.32 38.76 -28.72
C THR A 341 21.05 39.48 -30.05
N LYS A 342 21.24 38.79 -31.18
CA LYS A 342 20.92 39.29 -32.52
C LYS A 342 19.45 39.13 -32.92
N LEU A 343 18.67 38.33 -32.19
CA LEU A 343 17.27 38.12 -32.51
C LEU A 343 16.44 39.35 -32.11
N SER A 344 15.54 39.81 -32.97
CA SER A 344 14.55 40.80 -32.57
C SER A 344 13.49 40.18 -31.65
N THR A 345 12.71 41.00 -30.94
CA THR A 345 11.53 40.55 -30.19
C THR A 345 10.53 39.81 -31.10
N GLY A 346 10.38 40.27 -32.35
CA GLY A 346 9.56 39.59 -33.36
C GLY A 346 10.10 38.20 -33.72
N ASN A 347 11.43 38.02 -33.80
CA ASN A 347 12.01 36.70 -34.01
C ASN A 347 11.79 35.78 -32.81
N ILE A 348 11.94 36.29 -31.59
CA ILE A 348 11.67 35.53 -30.37
C ILE A 348 10.20 35.09 -30.32
N ALA A 349 9.25 35.99 -30.56
CA ALA A 349 7.82 35.67 -30.62
C ALA A 349 7.48 34.65 -31.73
N ALA A 350 8.26 34.60 -32.80
CA ALA A 350 8.08 33.67 -33.91
C ALA A 350 8.63 32.25 -33.66
N LEU A 351 9.50 32.04 -32.67
CA LEU A 351 10.05 30.72 -32.36
C LEU A 351 8.92 29.71 -32.07
N SER A 352 9.08 28.47 -32.52
CA SER A 352 8.22 27.38 -32.07
C SER A 352 8.52 27.01 -30.60
N ARG A 353 7.59 26.33 -29.95
CA ARG A 353 7.79 25.74 -28.61
C ARG A 353 9.07 24.90 -28.53
N THR A 354 9.33 24.07 -29.54
CA THR A 354 10.52 23.21 -29.60
C THR A 354 11.80 24.02 -29.74
N GLN A 355 11.78 25.12 -30.47
CA GLN A 355 12.94 26.01 -30.61
C GLN A 355 13.22 26.78 -29.32
N ALA A 356 12.20 27.35 -28.68
CA ALA A 356 12.36 28.00 -27.37
C ALA A 356 12.91 27.03 -26.32
N ALA A 357 12.41 25.79 -26.29
CA ALA A 357 12.92 24.72 -25.41
C ALA A 357 14.36 24.28 -25.72
N ALA A 358 14.81 24.43 -26.97
CA ALA A 358 16.15 24.02 -27.40
C ALA A 358 17.25 25.06 -27.08
N LEU A 359 16.89 26.29 -26.70
CA LEU A 359 17.84 27.28 -26.21
C LEU A 359 18.53 26.74 -24.95
N SER A 360 19.86 26.79 -24.91
CA SER A 360 20.57 26.48 -23.65
C SER A 360 20.20 27.50 -22.56
N SER A 361 20.36 27.14 -21.30
CA SER A 361 20.14 28.09 -20.19
C SER A 361 21.06 29.32 -20.30
N ALA A 362 22.27 29.16 -20.82
CA ALA A 362 23.19 30.27 -21.08
C ALA A 362 22.68 31.22 -22.19
N GLN A 363 22.15 30.66 -23.30
CA GLN A 363 21.52 31.48 -24.33
C GLN A 363 20.27 32.17 -23.81
N PHE A 364 19.40 31.45 -23.10
CA PHE A 364 18.17 32.02 -22.56
C PHE A 364 18.47 33.15 -21.55
N ALA A 365 19.49 33.00 -20.70
CA ALA A 365 19.96 34.06 -19.79
C ALA A 365 20.60 35.27 -20.49
N ALA A 366 21.05 35.12 -21.74
CA ALA A 366 21.60 36.21 -22.54
C ALA A 366 20.53 37.02 -23.29
N LEU A 367 19.27 36.57 -23.27
CA LEU A 367 18.16 37.34 -23.82
C LEU A 367 17.97 38.63 -23.02
N SER A 368 17.63 39.72 -23.71
CA SER A 368 17.21 40.96 -23.06
C SER A 368 15.83 40.82 -22.42
N THR A 369 15.52 41.69 -21.46
CA THR A 369 14.21 41.72 -20.82
C THR A 369 13.06 41.90 -21.83
N ASP A 370 13.26 42.69 -22.88
CA ASP A 370 12.26 42.86 -23.96
C ASP A 370 12.07 41.60 -24.79
N GLN A 371 13.14 40.84 -25.03
CA GLN A 371 13.07 39.54 -25.71
C GLN A 371 12.34 38.51 -24.83
N ILE A 372 12.63 38.46 -23.53
CA ILE A 372 11.92 37.60 -22.59
C ILE A 372 10.42 37.94 -22.53
N LYS A 373 10.08 39.24 -22.51
CA LYS A 373 8.70 39.73 -22.57
C LYS A 373 7.98 39.38 -23.89
N ALA A 374 8.71 39.16 -24.97
CA ALA A 374 8.15 38.80 -26.27
C ALA A 374 7.79 37.31 -26.40
N LEU A 375 8.15 36.48 -25.40
CA LEU A 375 7.71 35.09 -25.36
C LEU A 375 6.18 35.03 -25.26
N ASN A 376 5.57 33.96 -25.78
CA ASN A 376 4.15 33.68 -25.60
C ASN A 376 3.94 32.42 -24.76
N SER A 377 2.70 32.16 -24.33
CA SER A 377 2.34 31.02 -23.49
C SER A 377 2.77 29.66 -24.06
N ASP A 378 2.69 29.44 -25.37
CA ASP A 378 3.12 28.17 -25.98
C ASP A 378 4.63 27.94 -25.85
N GLN A 379 5.42 29.01 -25.97
CA GLN A 379 6.87 28.97 -25.79
C GLN A 379 7.24 28.80 -24.31
N VAL A 380 6.56 29.54 -23.41
CA VAL A 380 6.74 29.43 -21.96
C VAL A 380 6.44 28.00 -21.47
N ALA A 381 5.43 27.34 -22.04
CA ALA A 381 5.13 25.93 -21.77
C ALA A 381 6.23 24.95 -22.24
N GLY A 382 7.11 25.38 -23.14
CA GLY A 382 8.29 24.63 -23.58
C GLY A 382 9.52 24.80 -22.69
N LEU A 383 9.55 25.81 -21.81
CA LEU A 383 10.74 26.11 -21.03
C LEU A 383 11.07 24.99 -20.03
N SER A 384 12.35 24.64 -19.98
CA SER A 384 12.94 23.74 -18.99
C SER A 384 13.13 24.44 -17.64
N SER A 385 13.27 23.66 -16.57
CA SER A 385 13.60 24.20 -15.23
C SER A 385 14.91 24.99 -15.23
N ALA A 386 15.90 24.60 -16.04
CA ALA A 386 17.17 25.32 -16.14
C ALA A 386 17.03 26.70 -16.79
N GLN A 387 16.11 26.86 -17.75
CA GLN A 387 15.80 28.16 -18.36
C GLN A 387 14.94 29.02 -17.42
N VAL A 388 13.94 28.43 -16.77
CA VAL A 388 13.12 29.15 -15.79
C VAL A 388 13.97 29.66 -14.61
N ALA A 389 14.99 28.91 -14.21
CA ALA A 389 15.91 29.31 -13.13
C ALA A 389 16.77 30.53 -13.44
N THR A 390 16.90 30.93 -14.71
CA THR A 390 17.65 32.13 -15.10
C THR A 390 16.77 33.38 -15.14
N LEU A 391 15.44 33.25 -15.01
CA LEU A 391 14.53 34.40 -14.95
C LEU A 391 14.74 35.17 -13.64
N SER A 392 14.97 36.48 -13.76
CA SER A 392 14.92 37.40 -12.64
C SER A 392 13.49 37.62 -12.13
N SER A 393 13.36 38.12 -10.91
CA SER A 393 12.05 38.54 -10.37
C SER A 393 11.38 39.61 -11.23
N SER A 394 12.15 40.55 -11.77
CA SER A 394 11.63 41.60 -12.67
C SER A 394 11.12 41.05 -13.99
N GLU A 395 11.79 40.05 -14.57
CA GLU A 395 11.33 39.43 -15.82
C GLU A 395 10.07 38.58 -15.60
N LEU A 396 10.03 37.81 -14.51
CA LEU A 396 8.86 37.01 -14.19
C LEU A 396 7.63 37.88 -13.86
N ALA A 397 7.83 39.08 -13.32
CA ALA A 397 6.76 40.05 -13.10
C ALA A 397 6.19 40.66 -14.39
N LEU A 398 6.89 40.55 -15.52
CA LEU A 398 6.39 40.99 -16.82
C LEU A 398 5.49 39.96 -17.50
N PHE A 399 5.49 38.71 -17.03
CA PHE A 399 4.61 37.67 -17.55
C PHE A 399 3.16 37.94 -17.15
N SER A 400 2.26 37.77 -18.11
CA SER A 400 0.83 37.70 -17.93
C SER A 400 0.42 36.45 -17.14
N THR A 401 -0.82 36.43 -16.64
CA THR A 401 -1.36 35.26 -15.95
C THR A 401 -1.38 34.00 -16.83
N ASP A 402 -1.52 34.15 -18.15
CA ASP A 402 -1.54 33.01 -19.08
C ASP A 402 -0.14 32.42 -19.28
N GLU A 403 0.90 33.24 -19.25
CA GLU A 403 2.29 32.77 -19.27
C GLU A 403 2.68 32.12 -17.95
N ILE A 404 2.28 32.69 -16.80
CA ILE A 404 2.49 32.04 -15.50
C ILE A 404 1.80 30.67 -15.45
N LYS A 405 0.54 30.56 -15.90
CA LYS A 405 -0.16 29.27 -16.04
C LYS A 405 0.55 28.30 -16.99
N ALA A 406 1.18 28.83 -18.04
CA ALA A 406 1.86 28.02 -19.03
C ALA A 406 3.18 27.41 -18.54
N ILE A 407 3.84 27.98 -17.52
CA ILE A 407 5.07 27.40 -16.95
C ILE A 407 4.81 25.93 -16.60
N SER A 408 5.53 25.01 -17.25
CA SER A 408 5.28 23.59 -17.01
C SER A 408 5.53 23.20 -15.55
N ALA A 409 4.90 22.11 -15.09
CA ALA A 409 5.14 21.59 -13.74
C ALA A 409 6.63 21.30 -13.45
N ASN A 410 7.37 20.87 -14.47
CA ASN A 410 8.83 20.70 -14.38
C ASN A 410 9.55 22.05 -14.30
N GLY A 411 9.07 23.07 -15.02
CA GLY A 411 9.63 24.42 -14.99
C GLY A 411 9.57 25.08 -13.61
N ILE A 412 8.52 24.81 -12.82
CA ILE A 412 8.34 25.35 -11.46
C ILE A 412 9.51 25.01 -10.53
N ALA A 413 10.14 23.85 -10.69
CA ALA A 413 11.32 23.48 -9.90
C ALA A 413 12.52 24.43 -10.11
N GLY A 414 12.54 25.16 -11.23
CA GLY A 414 13.54 26.18 -11.53
C GLY A 414 13.29 27.51 -10.83
N LEU A 415 12.07 27.82 -10.40
CA LEU A 415 11.75 29.11 -9.77
C LEU A 415 12.48 29.27 -8.44
N SER A 416 13.25 30.34 -8.31
CA SER A 416 13.90 30.67 -7.03
C SER A 416 12.87 31.18 -6.01
N ALA A 417 13.21 31.03 -4.72
CA ALA A 417 12.41 31.63 -3.64
C ALA A 417 12.26 33.14 -3.82
N ALA A 418 13.33 33.84 -4.23
CA ALA A 418 13.27 35.29 -4.46
C ALA A 418 12.32 35.67 -5.61
N ALA A 419 12.27 34.86 -6.69
CA ALA A 419 11.35 35.09 -7.80
C ALA A 419 9.89 34.90 -7.39
N LEU A 420 9.59 33.85 -6.61
CA LEU A 420 8.25 33.60 -6.07
C LEU A 420 7.81 34.69 -5.09
N ALA A 421 8.71 35.18 -4.24
CA ALA A 421 8.42 36.24 -3.29
C ALA A 421 8.11 37.59 -3.96
N ALA A 422 8.61 37.80 -5.18
CA ALA A 422 8.41 39.02 -5.96
C ALA A 422 7.22 38.95 -6.94
N LEU A 423 6.53 37.81 -7.03
CA LEU A 423 5.31 37.70 -7.84
C LEU A 423 4.22 38.63 -7.29
N SER A 424 3.47 39.27 -8.18
CA SER A 424 2.22 39.94 -7.81
C SER A 424 1.22 38.92 -7.27
N THR A 425 0.25 39.36 -6.46
CA THR A 425 -0.82 38.50 -5.96
C THR A 425 -1.66 37.90 -7.09
N GLU A 426 -1.85 38.63 -8.18
CA GLU A 426 -2.53 38.16 -9.40
C GLU A 426 -1.75 37.03 -10.10
N ASN A 427 -0.43 37.18 -10.26
CA ASN A 427 0.40 36.14 -10.86
C ASN A 427 0.55 34.92 -9.95
N ALA A 428 0.64 35.11 -8.63
CA ALA A 428 0.60 33.99 -7.70
C ALA A 428 -0.73 33.23 -7.78
N ALA A 429 -1.87 33.94 -7.86
CA ALA A 429 -3.19 33.33 -8.04
C ALA A 429 -3.36 32.61 -9.39
N ALA A 430 -2.54 32.94 -10.38
CA ALA A 430 -2.54 32.26 -11.67
C ALA A 430 -1.86 30.89 -11.63
N LEU A 431 -1.12 30.55 -10.55
CA LEU A 431 -0.51 29.24 -10.40
C LEU A 431 -1.58 28.14 -10.34
N THR A 432 -1.46 27.17 -11.24
CA THR A 432 -2.37 26.02 -11.30
C THR A 432 -2.10 25.02 -10.19
N LYS A 433 -3.10 24.19 -9.87
CA LYS A 433 -2.97 23.07 -8.93
C LYS A 433 -1.75 22.17 -9.18
N THR A 434 -1.43 21.91 -10.46
CA THR A 434 -0.30 21.04 -10.82
C THR A 434 1.04 21.70 -10.52
N GLN A 435 1.13 23.00 -10.77
CA GLN A 435 2.32 23.80 -10.44
C GLN A 435 2.50 23.89 -8.92
N ILE A 436 1.43 24.16 -8.18
CA ILE A 436 1.43 24.24 -6.71
C ILE A 436 1.86 22.92 -6.07
N ALA A 437 1.37 21.79 -6.59
CA ALA A 437 1.78 20.46 -6.12
C ALA A 437 3.29 20.19 -6.31
N GLY A 438 3.93 20.86 -7.28
CA GLY A 438 5.37 20.77 -7.55
C GLY A 438 6.25 21.68 -6.70
N LEU A 439 5.67 22.62 -5.92
CA LEU A 439 6.43 23.53 -5.08
C LEU A 439 7.10 22.79 -3.91
N SER A 440 8.37 23.09 -3.67
CA SER A 440 9.07 22.70 -2.45
C SER A 440 8.60 23.53 -1.24
N SER A 441 8.90 23.07 -0.02
CA SER A 441 8.60 23.84 1.20
C SER A 441 9.29 25.21 1.21
N THR A 442 10.53 25.31 0.70
CA THR A 442 11.26 26.59 0.57
C THR A 442 10.56 27.55 -0.39
N GLN A 443 10.12 27.03 -1.55
CA GLN A 443 9.40 27.84 -2.54
C GLN A 443 8.02 28.27 -2.04
N LEU A 444 7.28 27.37 -1.40
CA LEU A 444 5.99 27.67 -0.79
C LEU A 444 6.11 28.73 0.32
N ASN A 445 7.15 28.62 1.17
CA ASN A 445 7.47 29.63 2.18
C ASN A 445 7.87 30.98 1.61
N ALA A 446 8.31 31.05 0.37
CA ALA A 446 8.67 32.31 -0.26
C ALA A 446 7.44 33.12 -0.68
N LEU A 447 6.29 32.48 -0.88
CA LEU A 447 5.03 33.18 -1.13
C LEU A 447 4.63 34.02 0.08
N THR A 448 3.96 35.14 -0.20
CA THR A 448 3.40 36.02 0.83
C THR A 448 2.10 35.44 1.38
N SER A 449 1.66 35.89 2.55
CA SER A 449 0.34 35.53 3.10
C SER A 449 -0.79 35.94 2.15
N ASP A 450 -0.67 37.10 1.51
CA ASP A 450 -1.68 37.62 0.57
C ASP A 450 -1.77 36.73 -0.68
N SER A 451 -0.63 36.24 -1.18
CA SER A 451 -0.58 35.28 -2.29
C SER A 451 -1.19 33.92 -1.93
N LEU A 452 -0.99 33.43 -0.70
CA LEU A 452 -1.61 32.18 -0.26
C LEU A 452 -3.13 32.33 -0.06
N ALA A 453 -3.58 33.50 0.39
CA ALA A 453 -4.99 33.80 0.60
C ALA A 453 -5.81 33.83 -0.70
N THR A 454 -5.18 34.05 -1.86
CA THR A 454 -5.87 34.03 -3.17
C THR A 454 -6.08 32.62 -3.73
N PHE A 455 -5.44 31.59 -3.17
CA PHE A 455 -5.58 30.21 -3.65
C PHE A 455 -6.97 29.65 -3.34
N SER A 456 -7.56 28.99 -4.34
CA SER A 456 -8.80 28.24 -4.20
C SER A 456 -8.64 27.02 -3.28
N THR A 457 -9.76 26.43 -2.88
CA THR A 457 -9.77 25.20 -2.06
C THR A 457 -9.01 24.05 -2.72
N ASP A 458 -9.13 23.88 -4.05
CA ASP A 458 -8.44 22.81 -4.78
C ASP A 458 -6.93 23.03 -4.85
N GLU A 459 -6.51 24.29 -4.95
CA GLU A 459 -5.09 24.69 -4.97
C GLU A 459 -4.45 24.51 -3.59
N ILE A 460 -5.14 24.87 -2.51
CA ILE A 460 -4.68 24.58 -1.15
C ILE A 460 -4.59 23.06 -0.93
N LYS A 461 -5.55 22.28 -1.39
CA LYS A 461 -5.50 20.80 -1.32
C LYS A 461 -4.40 20.19 -2.18
N ALA A 462 -3.94 20.87 -3.22
CA ALA A 462 -2.83 20.42 -4.06
C ALA A 462 -1.46 20.57 -3.39
N ILE A 463 -1.34 21.41 -2.34
CA ILE A 463 -0.10 21.52 -1.56
C ILE A 463 0.22 20.17 -0.91
N SER A 464 1.35 19.57 -1.28
CA SER A 464 1.73 18.29 -0.70
C SER A 464 1.94 18.39 0.81
N ALA A 465 1.58 17.33 1.55
CA ALA A 465 1.82 17.24 3.00
C ALA A 465 3.30 17.49 3.36
N ARG A 466 4.24 17.09 2.49
CA ARG A 466 5.68 17.32 2.68
C ARG A 466 6.06 18.80 2.54
N ALA A 467 5.48 19.51 1.57
CA ALA A 467 5.70 20.95 1.43
C ALA A 467 5.09 21.71 2.62
N LEU A 468 3.89 21.27 3.06
CA LEU A 468 3.18 21.86 4.19
C LEU A 468 3.92 21.68 5.52
N ALA A 469 4.57 20.53 5.77
CA ALA A 469 5.35 20.28 6.98
C ALA A 469 6.56 21.22 7.16
N GLY A 470 6.98 21.93 6.11
CA GLY A 470 8.00 22.98 6.19
C GLY A 470 7.44 24.41 6.14
N LEU A 471 6.13 24.59 5.94
CA LEU A 471 5.50 25.91 5.80
C LEU A 471 5.44 26.66 7.13
N ASP A 472 5.69 27.96 7.12
CA ASP A 472 5.31 28.86 8.21
C ASP A 472 3.77 28.97 8.27
N ALA A 473 3.16 28.23 9.19
CA ALA A 473 1.72 28.12 9.31
C ALA A 473 1.04 29.47 9.68
N SER A 474 1.78 30.45 10.20
CA SER A 474 1.27 31.79 10.46
C SER A 474 0.88 32.55 9.18
N LYS A 475 1.38 32.12 8.01
CA LYS A 475 1.04 32.70 6.71
C LYS A 475 -0.30 32.25 6.14
N LEU A 476 -0.90 31.18 6.68
CA LEU A 476 -2.19 30.68 6.19
C LEU A 476 -3.31 31.64 6.60
N SER A 477 -4.19 32.02 5.69
CA SER A 477 -5.45 32.67 6.10
C SER A 477 -6.39 31.66 6.78
N THR A 478 -7.41 32.15 7.48
CA THR A 478 -8.49 31.29 8.02
C THR A 478 -9.18 30.49 6.91
N GLY A 479 -9.36 31.10 5.72
CA GLY A 479 -9.86 30.41 4.53
C GLY A 479 -8.94 29.29 4.03
N ASN A 480 -7.62 29.49 4.10
CA ASN A 480 -6.67 28.42 3.75
C ASN A 480 -6.72 27.28 4.76
N VAL A 481 -6.79 27.58 6.07
CA VAL A 481 -6.92 26.55 7.11
C VAL A 481 -8.21 25.76 6.94
N ALA A 482 -9.35 26.42 6.71
CA ALA A 482 -10.63 25.76 6.43
C ALA A 482 -10.60 24.89 5.15
N ALA A 483 -9.74 25.23 4.18
CA ALA A 483 -9.57 24.49 2.92
C ALA A 483 -8.65 23.26 3.03
N LEU A 484 -7.84 23.13 4.08
CA LEU A 484 -6.93 21.98 4.25
C LEU A 484 -7.70 20.66 4.21
N SER A 485 -7.13 19.63 3.59
CA SER A 485 -7.63 18.27 3.75
C SER A 485 -7.30 17.73 5.14
N ARG A 486 -8.00 16.67 5.56
CA ARG A 486 -7.69 15.91 6.79
C ARG A 486 -6.21 15.49 6.88
N THR A 487 -5.65 15.00 5.77
CA THR A 487 -4.24 14.58 5.71
C THR A 487 -3.28 15.74 5.85
N GLN A 488 -3.62 16.91 5.29
CA GLN A 488 -2.80 18.12 5.41
C GLN A 488 -2.83 18.68 6.84
N ALA A 489 -4.02 18.76 7.46
CA ALA A 489 -4.14 19.17 8.86
C ALA A 489 -3.34 18.23 9.80
N ALA A 490 -3.40 16.92 9.56
CA ALA A 490 -2.60 15.92 10.30
C ALA A 490 -1.09 16.02 10.05
N ALA A 491 -0.67 16.55 8.90
CA ALA A 491 0.75 16.67 8.52
C ALA A 491 1.45 17.90 9.12
N LEU A 492 0.70 18.88 9.64
CA LEU A 492 1.27 19.98 10.40
C LEU A 492 1.97 19.43 11.64
N SER A 493 3.23 19.79 11.85
CA SER A 493 3.91 19.46 13.11
C SER A 493 3.20 20.12 14.29
N SER A 494 3.38 19.61 15.51
CA SER A 494 2.81 20.24 16.71
C SER A 494 3.30 21.69 16.90
N ALA A 495 4.54 21.99 16.50
CA ALA A 495 5.06 23.36 16.52
C ALA A 495 4.37 24.28 15.51
N GLN A 496 4.12 23.81 14.28
CA GLN A 496 3.38 24.58 13.27
C GLN A 496 1.91 24.77 13.68
N PHE A 497 1.29 23.73 14.23
CA PHE A 497 -0.09 23.80 14.71
C PHE A 497 -0.22 24.78 15.88
N ALA A 498 0.72 24.76 16.84
CA ALA A 498 0.77 25.71 17.95
C ALA A 498 1.05 27.16 17.51
N ALA A 499 1.61 27.38 16.32
CA ALA A 499 1.85 28.70 15.76
C ALA A 499 0.63 29.28 15.01
N LEU A 500 -0.44 28.49 14.83
CA LEU A 500 -1.70 29.00 14.33
C LEU A 500 -2.32 29.97 15.35
N SER A 501 -2.85 31.07 14.86
CA SER A 501 -3.68 31.99 15.63
C SER A 501 -5.00 31.34 16.05
N THR A 502 -5.62 31.87 17.09
CA THR A 502 -6.93 31.41 17.59
C THR A 502 -8.02 31.44 16.51
N ASP A 503 -8.00 32.44 15.61
CA ASP A 503 -8.96 32.52 14.49
C ASP A 503 -8.72 31.43 13.44
N GLN A 504 -7.46 31.06 13.20
CA GLN A 504 -7.12 29.93 12.33
C GLN A 504 -7.54 28.59 12.94
N ILE A 505 -7.32 28.40 14.24
CA ILE A 505 -7.79 27.21 14.97
C ILE A 505 -9.31 27.10 14.93
N LYS A 506 -10.02 28.22 15.11
CA LYS A 506 -11.48 28.28 14.99
C LYS A 506 -11.99 27.98 13.57
N ALA A 507 -11.17 28.18 12.55
CA ALA A 507 -11.52 27.90 11.15
C ALA A 507 -11.39 26.42 10.77
N LEU A 508 -10.88 25.57 11.67
CA LEU A 508 -10.88 24.12 11.47
C LEU A 508 -12.33 23.60 11.34
N ASN A 509 -12.50 22.47 10.66
CA ASN A 509 -13.77 21.76 10.62
C ASN A 509 -13.63 20.34 11.20
N SER A 510 -14.75 19.66 11.43
CA SER A 510 -14.79 18.32 12.03
C SER A 510 -13.93 17.28 11.29
N ASP A 511 -13.86 17.31 9.95
CA ASP A 511 -13.03 16.37 9.19
C ASP A 511 -11.53 16.57 9.46
N GLN A 512 -11.10 17.83 9.58
CA GLN A 512 -9.72 18.18 9.92
C GLN A 512 -9.40 17.85 11.38
N VAL A 513 -10.31 18.16 12.31
CA VAL A 513 -10.17 17.83 13.74
C VAL A 513 -10.03 16.31 13.94
N ALA A 514 -10.76 15.50 13.17
CA ALA A 514 -10.61 14.04 13.16
C ALA A 514 -9.23 13.54 12.68
N GLY A 515 -8.48 14.38 11.97
CA GLY A 515 -7.11 14.09 11.54
C GLY A 515 -6.04 14.45 12.58
N LEU A 516 -6.37 15.25 13.60
CA LEU A 516 -5.38 15.74 14.55
C LEU A 516 -4.76 14.61 15.38
N SER A 517 -3.46 14.72 15.60
CA SER A 517 -2.69 13.86 16.50
C SER A 517 -2.83 14.33 17.95
N SER A 518 -2.51 13.44 18.91
CA SER A 518 -2.45 13.81 20.33
C SER A 518 -1.44 14.92 20.61
N ALA A 519 -0.33 14.98 19.86
CA ALA A 519 0.67 16.03 19.99
C ALA A 519 0.14 17.40 19.55
N GLN A 520 -0.71 17.46 18.51
CA GLN A 520 -1.36 18.71 18.08
C GLN A 520 -2.46 19.11 19.06
N VAL A 521 -3.31 18.18 19.50
CA VAL A 521 -4.37 18.46 20.49
C VAL A 521 -3.77 18.95 21.82
N ALA A 522 -2.60 18.47 22.22
CA ALA A 522 -1.89 18.93 23.43
C ALA A 522 -1.43 20.39 23.37
N THR A 523 -1.39 21.00 22.18
CA THR A 523 -1.04 22.42 22.01
C THR A 523 -2.24 23.36 22.10
N LEU A 524 -3.47 22.82 22.07
CA LEU A 524 -4.69 23.63 22.21
C LEU A 524 -4.80 24.19 23.63
N SER A 525 -4.99 25.50 23.73
CA SER A 525 -5.38 26.14 24.99
C SER A 525 -6.84 25.82 25.35
N SER A 526 -7.20 26.04 26.61
CA SER A 526 -8.59 25.93 27.06
C SER A 526 -9.53 26.90 26.32
N ALA A 527 -9.05 28.10 25.97
CA ALA A 527 -9.82 29.08 25.23
C ALA A 527 -10.07 28.63 23.78
N GLU A 528 -9.08 28.03 23.12
CA GLU A 528 -9.23 27.51 21.75
C GLU A 528 -10.14 26.29 21.69
N LEU A 529 -10.00 25.36 22.63
CA LEU A 529 -10.88 24.18 22.69
C LEU A 529 -12.33 24.57 22.99
N ALA A 530 -12.56 25.65 23.74
CA ALA A 530 -13.90 26.17 24.01
C ALA A 530 -14.56 26.81 22.77
N LEU A 531 -13.80 27.15 21.72
CA LEU A 531 -14.34 27.66 20.46
C LEU A 531 -14.84 26.54 19.53
N PHE A 532 -14.48 25.28 19.80
CA PHE A 532 -14.96 24.14 19.01
C PHE A 532 -16.45 23.93 19.26
N SER A 533 -17.17 23.67 18.17
CA SER A 533 -18.53 23.16 18.17
C SER A 533 -18.61 21.73 18.72
N THR A 534 -19.81 21.28 19.06
CA THR A 534 -20.04 19.91 19.51
C THR A 534 -19.62 18.86 18.48
N ASP A 535 -19.70 19.17 17.18
CA ASP A 535 -19.31 18.24 16.12
C ASP A 535 -17.79 18.13 15.99
N GLU A 536 -17.05 19.21 16.24
CA GLU A 536 -15.58 19.19 16.32
C GLU A 536 -15.10 18.46 17.57
N ILE A 537 -15.75 18.67 18.73
CA ILE A 537 -15.43 17.90 19.94
C ILE A 537 -15.66 16.40 19.72
N LYS A 538 -16.79 15.99 19.09
CA LYS A 538 -17.04 14.60 18.69
C LYS A 538 -16.00 14.07 17.72
N ALA A 539 -15.46 14.93 16.86
CA ALA A 539 -14.49 14.55 15.85
C ALA A 539 -13.09 14.26 16.41
N ILE A 540 -12.73 14.76 17.59
CA ILE A 540 -11.42 14.48 18.21
C ILE A 540 -11.21 12.96 18.30
N SER A 541 -10.24 12.43 17.57
CA SER A 541 -10.08 10.97 17.50
C SER A 541 -9.72 10.38 18.87
N ALA A 542 -10.09 9.11 19.11
CA ALA A 542 -9.76 8.42 20.37
C ALA A 542 -8.26 8.43 20.70
N ASN A 543 -7.40 8.39 19.68
CA ASN A 543 -5.95 8.49 19.86
C ASN A 543 -5.50 9.91 20.26
N ALA A 544 -6.23 10.94 19.83
CA ALA A 544 -5.90 12.34 20.10
C ALA A 544 -6.35 12.80 21.49
N VAL A 545 -7.34 12.13 22.10
CA VAL A 545 -7.85 12.40 23.46
C VAL A 545 -6.74 12.39 24.52
N ALA A 546 -5.70 11.57 24.36
CA ALA A 546 -4.56 11.56 25.26
C ALA A 546 -3.79 12.90 25.32
N GLY A 547 -3.96 13.75 24.29
CA GLY A 547 -3.40 15.11 24.25
C GLY A 547 -4.20 16.14 25.04
N LEU A 548 -5.47 15.88 25.37
CA LEU A 548 -6.30 16.85 26.08
C LEU A 548 -5.75 17.11 27.49
N SER A 549 -5.38 18.36 27.77
CA SER A 549 -4.91 18.73 29.10
C SER A 549 -6.06 18.75 30.11
N ALA A 550 -5.74 18.52 31.38
CA ALA A 550 -6.71 18.65 32.47
C ALA A 550 -7.35 20.06 32.50
N ALA A 551 -6.55 21.11 32.27
CA ALA A 551 -7.06 22.48 32.22
C ALA A 551 -8.05 22.71 31.07
N ALA A 552 -7.81 22.11 29.90
CA ALA A 552 -8.71 22.21 28.75
C ALA A 552 -10.03 21.48 29.00
N LEU A 553 -9.99 20.28 29.59
CA LEU A 553 -11.19 19.53 29.97
C LEU A 553 -12.01 20.23 31.06
N ALA A 554 -11.35 20.86 32.03
CA ALA A 554 -12.02 21.62 33.10
C ALA A 554 -12.72 22.88 32.57
N ALA A 555 -12.27 23.43 31.45
CA ALA A 555 -12.83 24.63 30.83
C ALA A 555 -13.90 24.34 29.77
N LEU A 556 -14.19 23.06 29.47
CA LEU A 556 -15.28 22.71 28.54
C LEU A 556 -16.63 23.16 29.12
N SER A 557 -17.47 23.76 28.27
CA SER A 557 -18.90 23.92 28.57
C SER A 557 -19.57 22.55 28.74
N THR A 558 -20.70 22.51 29.44
CA THR A 558 -21.50 21.28 29.60
C THR A 558 -21.93 20.66 28.26
N ASP A 559 -22.27 21.47 27.26
CA ASP A 559 -22.66 20.98 25.93
C ASP A 559 -21.51 20.28 25.20
N ASN A 560 -20.31 20.86 25.26
CA ASN A 560 -19.11 20.24 24.71
C ASN A 560 -18.67 18.99 25.50
N ALA A 561 -18.83 18.98 26.82
CA ALA A 561 -18.59 17.77 27.61
C ALA A 561 -19.57 16.65 27.23
N ALA A 562 -20.86 16.96 27.09
CA ALA A 562 -21.89 16.02 26.63
C ALA A 562 -21.68 15.54 25.18
N ALA A 563 -20.90 16.27 24.38
CA ALA A 563 -20.53 15.85 23.04
C ALA A 563 -19.41 14.80 23.01
N LEU A 564 -18.73 14.53 24.13
CA LEU A 564 -17.71 13.48 24.20
C LEU A 564 -18.34 12.10 23.96
N THR A 565 -17.86 11.40 22.94
CA THR A 565 -18.32 10.07 22.57
C THR A 565 -17.84 8.99 23.54
N LYS A 566 -18.57 7.87 23.58
CA LYS A 566 -18.19 6.63 24.29
C LYS A 566 -16.71 6.23 24.09
N THR A 567 -16.21 6.28 22.86
CA THR A 567 -14.84 5.86 22.53
C THR A 567 -13.81 6.87 23.05
N GLN A 568 -14.11 8.17 23.01
CA GLN A 568 -13.25 9.18 23.59
C GLN A 568 -13.19 9.04 25.11
N ILE A 569 -14.32 8.84 25.77
CA ILE A 569 -14.42 8.65 27.23
C ILE A 569 -13.65 7.41 27.69
N ALA A 570 -13.71 6.31 26.94
CA ALA A 570 -12.93 5.11 27.23
C ALA A 570 -11.40 5.35 27.16
N GLY A 571 -10.96 6.34 26.38
CA GLY A 571 -9.56 6.74 26.24
C GLY A 571 -9.07 7.75 27.29
N LEU A 572 -9.96 8.33 28.10
CA LEU A 572 -9.58 9.30 29.13
C LEU A 572 -8.82 8.62 30.29
N SER A 573 -7.77 9.28 30.76
CA SER A 573 -7.09 8.92 32.00
C SER A 573 -7.89 9.35 33.24
N SER A 574 -7.53 8.81 34.41
CA SER A 574 -8.12 9.22 35.68
C SER A 574 -7.92 10.72 35.97
N ALA A 575 -6.74 11.27 35.64
CA ALA A 575 -6.45 12.70 35.80
C ALA A 575 -7.34 13.57 34.90
N GLN A 576 -7.58 13.14 33.66
CA GLN A 576 -8.45 13.83 32.71
C GLN A 576 -9.92 13.76 33.13
N LEU A 577 -10.42 12.60 33.58
CA LEU A 577 -11.78 12.48 34.12
C LEU A 577 -11.96 13.33 35.38
N ASN A 578 -10.98 13.36 36.27
CA ASN A 578 -11.01 14.22 37.47
C ASN A 578 -10.97 15.71 37.13
N ALA A 579 -10.55 16.09 35.94
CA ALA A 579 -10.57 17.48 35.51
C ALA A 579 -11.98 17.94 35.10
N LEU A 580 -12.86 17.02 34.70
CA LEU A 580 -14.26 17.33 34.43
C LEU A 580 -14.97 17.80 35.72
N THR A 581 -15.93 18.68 35.54
CA THR A 581 -16.83 19.13 36.61
C THR A 581 -17.90 18.07 36.88
N SER A 582 -18.51 18.12 38.07
CA SER A 582 -19.64 17.24 38.41
C SER A 582 -20.82 17.45 37.45
N ASP A 583 -21.09 18.68 37.03
CA ASP A 583 -22.14 19.00 36.06
C ASP A 583 -21.85 18.34 34.70
N SER A 584 -20.60 18.38 34.23
CA SER A 584 -20.20 17.71 32.99
C SER A 584 -20.36 16.20 33.07
N LEU A 585 -19.93 15.56 34.16
CA LEU A 585 -20.11 14.11 34.37
C LEU A 585 -21.59 13.71 34.43
N ALA A 586 -22.45 14.57 35.02
CA ALA A 586 -23.88 14.33 35.08
C ALA A 586 -24.56 14.35 33.71
N THR A 587 -23.95 14.97 32.69
CA THR A 587 -24.51 14.98 31.32
C THR A 587 -24.28 13.67 30.54
N PHE A 588 -23.36 12.81 30.98
CA PHE A 588 -23.04 11.57 30.28
C PHE A 588 -24.19 10.56 30.32
N SER A 589 -24.46 9.94 29.17
CA SER A 589 -25.40 8.84 29.05
C SER A 589 -24.92 7.58 29.79
N THR A 590 -25.84 6.62 29.98
CA THR A 590 -25.51 5.33 30.60
C THR A 590 -24.38 4.59 29.87
N ASP A 591 -24.38 4.63 28.54
CA ASP A 591 -23.35 3.94 27.73
C ASP A 591 -21.97 4.61 27.83
N GLU A 592 -21.94 5.92 28.01
CA GLU A 592 -20.73 6.72 28.19
C GLU A 592 -20.12 6.50 29.58
N ILE A 593 -20.96 6.47 30.63
CA ILE A 593 -20.51 6.09 31.98
C ILE A 593 -19.97 4.65 32.00
N LYS A 594 -20.63 3.71 31.32
CA LYS A 594 -20.14 2.33 31.17
C LYS A 594 -18.84 2.23 30.35
N ALA A 595 -18.50 3.25 29.57
CA ALA A 595 -17.26 3.31 28.80
C ALA A 595 -16.03 3.63 29.64
N ILE A 596 -16.21 4.26 30.81
CA ILE A 596 -15.11 4.61 31.72
C ILE A 596 -14.38 3.32 32.11
N SER A 597 -13.12 3.22 31.71
CA SER A 597 -12.32 2.03 32.02
C SER A 597 -12.16 1.86 33.53
N THR A 598 -12.09 0.62 34.00
CA THR A 598 -11.85 0.33 35.43
C THR A 598 -10.54 0.91 35.94
N LYS A 599 -9.53 1.04 35.06
CA LYS A 599 -8.25 1.71 35.38
C LYS A 599 -8.42 3.21 35.62
N ALA A 600 -9.20 3.90 34.78
CA ALA A 600 -9.48 5.31 34.96
C ALA A 600 -10.37 5.53 36.20
N LEU A 601 -11.35 4.65 36.41
CA LEU A 601 -12.25 4.67 37.56
C LEU A 601 -11.51 4.49 38.90
N ALA A 602 -10.47 3.64 38.96
CA ALA A 602 -9.69 3.42 40.19
C ALA A 602 -8.94 4.68 40.70
N GLY A 603 -8.74 5.69 39.84
CA GLY A 603 -8.18 6.99 40.23
C GLY A 603 -9.20 8.14 40.21
N LEU A 604 -10.48 7.85 39.95
CA LEU A 604 -11.53 8.85 39.91
C LEU A 604 -11.94 9.29 41.32
N ASP A 605 -12.13 10.59 41.50
CA ASP A 605 -12.85 11.17 42.62
C ASP A 605 -14.35 10.91 42.47
N VAL A 606 -14.83 9.84 43.09
CA VAL A 606 -16.23 9.41 42.99
C VAL A 606 -17.22 10.36 43.64
N THR A 607 -16.75 11.33 44.45
CA THR A 607 -17.63 12.37 45.02
C THR A 607 -18.19 13.29 43.93
N LYS A 608 -17.57 13.32 42.76
CA LYS A 608 -18.04 14.08 41.60
C LYS A 608 -19.18 13.42 40.82
N LEU A 609 -19.41 12.12 41.02
CA LEU A 609 -20.45 11.39 40.31
C LEU A 609 -21.84 11.83 40.78
N SER A 610 -22.79 12.04 39.88
CA SER A 610 -24.20 12.15 40.28
C SER A 610 -24.77 10.79 40.68
N THR A 611 -25.92 10.77 41.36
CA THR A 611 -26.66 9.52 41.62
C THR A 611 -27.00 8.77 40.32
N GLY A 612 -27.35 9.51 39.26
CA GLY A 612 -27.57 8.94 37.93
C GLY A 612 -26.32 8.29 37.33
N ASN A 613 -25.13 8.86 37.54
CA ASN A 613 -23.89 8.23 37.10
C ASN A 613 -23.60 6.95 37.88
N VAL A 614 -23.81 6.94 39.20
CA VAL A 614 -23.60 5.74 40.03
C VAL A 614 -24.57 4.62 39.63
N ALA A 615 -25.84 4.96 39.38
CA ALA A 615 -26.85 4.04 38.85
C ALA A 615 -26.53 3.52 37.43
N ALA A 616 -25.70 4.23 36.66
CA ALA A 616 -25.26 3.82 35.33
C ALA A 616 -24.00 2.93 35.33
N LEU A 617 -23.21 2.91 36.42
CA LEU A 617 -22.02 2.07 36.53
C LEU A 617 -22.39 0.59 36.36
N SER A 618 -21.56 -0.13 35.60
CA SER A 618 -21.69 -1.58 35.47
C SER A 618 -21.24 -2.32 36.72
N LYS A 619 -21.67 -3.58 36.85
CA LYS A 619 -21.19 -4.51 37.88
C LYS A 619 -19.66 -4.52 38.00
N THR A 620 -18.96 -4.64 36.88
CA THR A 620 -17.48 -4.70 36.84
C THR A 620 -16.83 -3.40 37.30
N GLN A 621 -17.42 -2.26 36.95
CA GLN A 621 -16.95 -0.94 37.40
C GLN A 621 -17.14 -0.76 38.91
N ILE A 622 -18.28 -1.17 39.46
CA ILE A 622 -18.53 -1.16 40.91
C ILE A 622 -17.53 -2.08 41.62
N THR A 623 -17.30 -3.30 41.14
CA THR A 623 -16.28 -4.20 41.73
C THR A 623 -14.87 -3.59 41.70
N ALA A 624 -14.55 -2.77 40.70
CA ALA A 624 -13.24 -2.16 40.54
C ALA A 624 -12.98 -0.95 41.46
N LEU A 625 -14.02 -0.37 42.07
CA LEU A 625 -13.85 0.69 43.07
C LEU A 625 -13.08 0.15 44.27
N SER A 626 -12.06 0.88 44.73
CA SER A 626 -11.44 0.55 46.01
C SER A 626 -12.45 0.71 47.16
N SER A 627 -12.20 0.04 48.30
CA SER A 627 -13.04 0.24 49.49
C SER A 627 -13.04 1.70 49.96
N ALA A 628 -11.92 2.42 49.81
CA ALA A 628 -11.84 3.84 50.12
C ALA A 628 -12.69 4.70 49.18
N GLN A 629 -12.68 4.43 47.87
CA GLN A 629 -13.56 5.13 46.92
C GLN A 629 -15.02 4.81 47.21
N PHE A 630 -15.37 3.54 47.40
CA PHE A 630 -16.75 3.16 47.70
C PHE A 630 -17.27 3.81 48.99
N ALA A 631 -16.45 3.86 50.05
CA ALA A 631 -16.77 4.55 51.30
C ALA A 631 -16.88 6.08 51.17
N ALA A 632 -16.31 6.68 50.11
CA ALA A 632 -16.42 8.10 49.83
C ALA A 632 -17.71 8.46 49.05
N LEU A 633 -18.48 7.46 48.60
CA LEU A 633 -19.80 7.72 48.04
C LEU A 633 -20.73 8.27 49.14
N SER A 634 -21.50 9.30 48.78
CA SER A 634 -22.58 9.80 49.61
C SER A 634 -23.70 8.77 49.77
N THR A 635 -24.48 8.90 50.84
CA THR A 635 -25.63 8.03 51.11
C THR A 635 -26.65 8.02 49.97
N ASP A 636 -26.86 9.14 49.27
CA ASP A 636 -27.75 9.20 48.11
C ASP A 636 -27.18 8.44 46.89
N GLN A 637 -25.86 8.47 46.70
CA GLN A 637 -25.19 7.66 45.67
C GLN A 637 -25.25 6.16 45.99
N ILE A 638 -25.06 5.78 47.26
CA ILE A 638 -25.22 4.39 47.72
C ILE A 638 -26.66 3.91 47.47
N LYS A 639 -27.65 4.75 47.78
CA LYS A 639 -29.07 4.47 47.54
C LYS A 639 -29.41 4.32 46.04
N ALA A 640 -28.61 4.90 45.15
CA ALA A 640 -28.82 4.81 43.71
C ALA A 640 -28.30 3.49 43.09
N LEU A 641 -27.62 2.63 43.86
CA LEU A 641 -27.17 1.32 43.39
C LEU A 641 -28.36 0.38 43.20
N GLY A 642 -28.50 -0.20 42.01
CA GLY A 642 -29.48 -1.26 41.75
C GLY A 642 -28.91 -2.66 42.02
N SER A 643 -29.78 -3.68 41.93
CA SER A 643 -29.40 -5.09 42.18
C SER A 643 -28.23 -5.59 41.32
N GLU A 644 -28.10 -5.12 40.07
CA GLU A 644 -26.97 -5.50 39.21
C GLU A 644 -25.64 -5.01 39.81
N GLN A 645 -25.56 -3.74 40.21
CA GLN A 645 -24.40 -3.16 40.88
C GLN A 645 -24.10 -3.82 42.21
N VAL A 646 -25.13 -4.02 43.05
CA VAL A 646 -25.00 -4.63 44.38
C VAL A 646 -24.42 -6.06 44.28
N SER A 647 -24.78 -6.80 43.22
CA SER A 647 -24.20 -8.13 42.95
C SER A 647 -22.71 -8.12 42.60
N GLY A 648 -22.14 -6.96 42.30
CA GLY A 648 -20.72 -6.73 42.04
C GLY A 648 -19.92 -6.31 43.25
N LEU A 649 -20.55 -6.01 44.38
CA LEU A 649 -19.83 -5.58 45.57
C LEU A 649 -18.89 -6.68 46.07
N SER A 650 -17.68 -6.29 46.45
CA SER A 650 -16.73 -7.12 47.18
C SER A 650 -17.04 -7.09 48.67
N SER A 651 -16.54 -8.08 49.42
CA SER A 651 -16.67 -8.09 50.89
C SER A 651 -16.03 -6.85 51.54
N ALA A 652 -14.93 -6.34 50.97
CA ALA A 652 -14.29 -5.13 51.47
C ALA A 652 -15.16 -3.88 51.28
N GLN A 653 -15.92 -3.78 50.19
CA GLN A 653 -16.85 -2.67 49.95
C GLN A 653 -18.09 -2.79 50.84
N VAL A 654 -18.69 -3.98 50.96
CA VAL A 654 -19.84 -4.22 51.85
C VAL A 654 -19.49 -3.88 53.31
N ALA A 655 -18.27 -4.17 53.75
CA ALA A 655 -17.81 -3.84 55.10
C ALA A 655 -17.73 -2.32 55.40
N THR A 656 -17.77 -1.47 54.36
CA THR A 656 -17.80 -0.01 54.54
C THR A 656 -19.20 0.55 54.66
N LEU A 657 -20.24 -0.25 54.38
CA LEU A 657 -21.63 0.18 54.52
C LEU A 657 -22.01 0.28 56.00
N SER A 658 -22.61 1.41 56.38
CA SER A 658 -23.27 1.56 57.66
C SER A 658 -24.59 0.78 57.70
N SER A 659 -25.11 0.53 58.90
CA SER A 659 -26.42 -0.07 59.09
C SER A 659 -27.55 0.79 58.52
N ALA A 660 -27.40 2.12 58.53
CA ALA A 660 -28.34 3.04 57.91
C ALA A 660 -28.35 2.91 56.39
N GLU A 661 -27.19 2.76 55.75
CA GLU A 661 -27.09 2.56 54.29
C GLU A 661 -27.62 1.20 53.86
N LEU A 662 -27.32 0.13 54.60
CA LEU A 662 -27.90 -1.21 54.34
C LEU A 662 -29.43 -1.22 54.49
N ALA A 663 -29.99 -0.35 55.33
CA ALA A 663 -31.44 -0.20 55.47
C ALA A 663 -32.08 0.56 54.29
N LEU A 664 -31.30 1.28 53.48
CA LEU A 664 -31.80 1.95 52.26
C LEU A 664 -31.93 0.99 51.08
N PHE A 665 -31.27 -0.17 51.12
CA PHE A 665 -31.41 -1.20 50.09
C PHE A 665 -32.79 -1.85 50.17
N SER A 666 -33.40 -2.04 49.01
CA SER A 666 -34.58 -2.88 48.81
C SER A 666 -34.24 -4.35 49.08
N THR A 667 -35.28 -5.16 49.29
CA THR A 667 -35.12 -6.61 49.50
C THR A 667 -34.45 -7.30 48.30
N ASP A 668 -34.63 -6.80 47.08
CA ASP A 668 -33.98 -7.37 45.89
C ASP A 668 -32.49 -6.99 45.80
N GLU A 669 -32.10 -5.82 46.27
CA GLU A 669 -30.68 -5.46 46.44
C GLU A 669 -30.02 -6.29 47.55
N ILE A 670 -30.69 -6.51 48.68
CA ILE A 670 -30.18 -7.40 49.74
C ILE A 670 -29.98 -8.82 49.20
N LYS A 671 -30.94 -9.38 48.44
CA LYS A 671 -30.78 -10.68 47.77
C LYS A 671 -29.62 -10.70 46.77
N ALA A 672 -29.35 -9.56 46.13
CA ALA A 672 -28.30 -9.45 45.13
C ALA A 672 -26.88 -9.47 45.71
N ILE A 673 -26.69 -9.19 47.01
CA ILE A 673 -25.37 -9.26 47.67
C ILE A 673 -24.77 -10.65 47.43
N SER A 674 -23.64 -10.72 46.71
CA SER A 674 -23.08 -12.01 46.33
C SER A 674 -22.60 -12.80 47.55
N ALA A 675 -22.59 -14.13 47.47
CA ALA A 675 -22.09 -15.00 48.53
C ALA A 675 -20.65 -14.66 48.98
N ASN A 676 -19.81 -14.19 48.04
CA ASN A 676 -18.44 -13.76 48.32
C ASN A 676 -18.38 -12.45 49.13
N ALA A 677 -19.40 -11.59 48.99
CA ALA A 677 -19.47 -10.30 49.67
C ALA A 677 -20.01 -10.41 51.10
N VAL A 678 -20.73 -11.50 51.42
CA VAL A 678 -21.36 -11.74 52.72
C VAL A 678 -20.37 -11.65 53.88
N ALA A 679 -19.10 -12.02 53.70
CA ALA A 679 -18.10 -11.92 54.77
C ALA A 679 -17.90 -10.49 55.30
N GLY A 680 -18.22 -9.46 54.50
CA GLY A 680 -18.18 -8.05 54.90
C GLY A 680 -19.49 -7.51 55.47
N LEU A 681 -20.57 -8.29 55.44
CA LEU A 681 -21.91 -7.81 55.81
C LEU A 681 -22.02 -7.61 57.33
N SER A 682 -22.28 -6.38 57.75
CA SER A 682 -22.69 -6.08 59.13
C SER A 682 -24.21 -6.23 59.24
N LEU A 683 -24.66 -7.21 60.03
CA LEU A 683 -26.08 -7.46 60.28
C LEU A 683 -26.63 -6.68 61.48
N ALA A 684 -25.78 -5.90 62.17
CA ALA A 684 -26.18 -5.14 63.35
C ALA A 684 -27.13 -4.01 62.96
N GLY A 685 -28.35 -4.03 63.50
CA GLY A 685 -29.37 -3.02 63.20
C GLY A 685 -30.06 -3.20 61.85
N LEU A 686 -29.87 -4.34 61.17
CA LEU A 686 -30.62 -4.68 59.97
C LEU A 686 -32.10 -4.92 60.34
N GLY A 687 -33.03 -4.24 59.66
CA GLY A 687 -34.46 -4.43 59.87
C GLY A 687 -34.91 -5.87 59.57
N THR A 688 -36.04 -6.28 60.15
CA THR A 688 -36.60 -7.64 59.99
C THR A 688 -36.94 -7.97 58.54
N GLU A 689 -37.43 -7.01 57.75
CA GLU A 689 -37.72 -7.19 56.33
C GLU A 689 -36.46 -7.48 55.49
N ASN A 690 -35.38 -6.71 55.70
CA ASN A 690 -34.12 -6.93 55.00
C ASN A 690 -33.40 -8.19 55.50
N ALA A 691 -33.52 -8.54 56.79
CA ALA A 691 -33.02 -9.82 57.28
C ALA A 691 -33.76 -11.00 56.62
N ALA A 692 -35.09 -10.93 56.48
CA ALA A 692 -35.90 -11.94 55.80
C ALA A 692 -35.59 -12.05 54.30
N ALA A 693 -35.00 -11.02 53.69
CA ALA A 693 -34.57 -11.05 52.30
C ALA A 693 -33.25 -11.82 52.06
N LEU A 694 -32.53 -12.22 53.13
CA LEU A 694 -31.30 -13.00 52.99
C LEU A 694 -31.60 -14.37 52.39
N THR A 695 -30.91 -14.69 51.30
CA THR A 695 -31.05 -15.98 50.61
C THR A 695 -30.34 -17.10 51.37
N LYS A 696 -30.76 -18.35 51.11
CA LYS A 696 -30.10 -19.55 51.64
C LYS A 696 -28.59 -19.57 51.39
N THR A 697 -28.14 -19.15 50.21
CA THR A 697 -26.70 -19.12 49.88
C THR A 697 -25.96 -18.08 50.70
N GLN A 698 -26.55 -16.90 50.93
CA GLN A 698 -25.94 -15.89 51.79
C GLN A 698 -25.88 -16.37 53.24
N ILE A 699 -26.97 -16.96 53.75
CA ILE A 699 -27.05 -17.48 55.12
C ILE A 699 -26.02 -18.59 55.36
N ALA A 700 -25.79 -19.47 54.39
CA ALA A 700 -24.76 -20.49 54.49
C ALA A 700 -23.34 -19.91 54.62
N GLY A 701 -23.11 -18.69 54.10
CA GLY A 701 -21.84 -17.96 54.19
C GLY A 701 -21.68 -17.12 55.47
N LEU A 702 -22.71 -17.00 56.31
CA LEU A 702 -22.64 -16.19 57.52
C LEU A 702 -21.74 -16.82 58.58
N SER A 703 -20.97 -15.98 59.27
CA SER A 703 -20.23 -16.35 60.48
C SER A 703 -21.13 -16.31 61.72
N SER A 704 -20.67 -16.95 62.81
CA SER A 704 -21.34 -16.87 64.12
C SER A 704 -21.48 -15.43 64.62
N THR A 705 -20.47 -14.59 64.41
CA THR A 705 -20.51 -13.16 64.77
C THR A 705 -21.63 -12.42 64.03
N GLN A 706 -21.79 -12.68 62.73
CA GLN A 706 -22.84 -12.05 61.92
C GLN A 706 -24.23 -12.55 62.32
N LEU A 707 -24.41 -13.85 62.56
CA LEU A 707 -25.68 -14.38 63.06
C LEU A 707 -26.03 -13.82 64.45
N ASN A 708 -25.04 -13.66 65.33
CA ASN A 708 -25.23 -13.05 66.64
C ASN A 708 -25.53 -11.55 66.57
N ALA A 709 -25.20 -10.88 65.48
CA ALA A 709 -25.59 -9.48 65.26
C ALA A 709 -27.07 -9.32 64.89
N LEU A 710 -27.75 -10.38 64.45
CA LEU A 710 -29.19 -10.36 64.22
C LEU A 710 -29.98 -10.27 65.54
N SER A 711 -31.15 -9.65 65.46
CA SER A 711 -32.15 -9.71 66.54
C SER A 711 -32.85 -11.08 66.54
N SER A 712 -33.42 -11.46 67.67
CA SER A 712 -34.24 -12.69 67.76
C SER A 712 -35.43 -12.63 66.79
N ASP A 713 -36.03 -11.45 66.60
CA ASP A 713 -37.13 -11.25 65.65
C ASP A 713 -36.68 -11.48 64.21
N SER A 714 -35.48 -11.00 63.84
CA SER A 714 -34.90 -11.23 62.51
C SER A 714 -34.65 -12.72 62.26
N LEU A 715 -34.07 -13.45 63.22
CA LEU A 715 -33.85 -14.90 63.10
C LEU A 715 -35.16 -15.68 62.99
N ALA A 716 -36.21 -15.23 63.68
CA ALA A 716 -37.53 -15.84 63.61
C ALA A 716 -38.19 -15.72 62.23
N THR A 717 -37.78 -14.75 61.40
CA THR A 717 -38.31 -14.60 60.03
C THR A 717 -37.77 -15.65 59.04
N PHE A 718 -36.66 -16.33 59.35
CA PHE A 718 -36.07 -17.31 58.44
C PHE A 718 -36.97 -18.54 58.28
N SER A 719 -37.16 -18.94 57.03
CA SER A 719 -37.84 -20.19 56.68
C SER A 719 -37.06 -21.42 57.14
N THR A 720 -37.73 -22.58 57.15
CA THR A 720 -37.11 -23.86 57.51
C THR A 720 -35.83 -24.13 56.72
N ASP A 721 -35.84 -23.86 55.43
CA ASP A 721 -34.70 -24.13 54.57
C ASP A 721 -33.55 -23.14 54.80
N GLU A 722 -33.85 -21.89 55.18
CA GLU A 722 -32.86 -20.86 55.52
C GLU A 722 -32.19 -21.17 56.86
N ILE A 723 -32.95 -21.63 57.84
CA ILE A 723 -32.40 -22.18 59.08
C ILE A 723 -31.52 -23.39 58.79
N LYS A 724 -31.95 -24.31 57.92
CA LYS A 724 -31.13 -25.47 57.50
C LYS A 724 -29.86 -25.07 56.72
N ALA A 725 -29.84 -23.89 56.11
CA ALA A 725 -28.67 -23.38 55.40
C ALA A 725 -27.57 -22.86 56.36
N ILE A 726 -27.88 -22.52 57.61
CA ILE A 726 -26.89 -22.09 58.60
C ILE A 726 -25.83 -23.19 58.79
N SER A 727 -24.57 -22.88 58.48
CA SER A 727 -23.50 -23.88 58.63
C SER A 727 -23.36 -24.34 60.08
N THR A 728 -23.05 -25.62 60.29
CA THR A 728 -22.80 -26.18 61.64
C THR A 728 -21.69 -25.44 62.39
N LYS A 729 -20.70 -24.91 61.65
CA LYS A 729 -19.63 -24.07 62.21
C LYS A 729 -20.14 -22.72 62.73
N ALA A 730 -21.02 -22.05 61.99
CA ALA A 730 -21.61 -20.80 62.43
C ALA A 730 -22.57 -21.03 63.61
N LEU A 731 -23.33 -22.12 63.58
CA LEU A 731 -24.23 -22.51 64.65
C LEU A 731 -23.51 -22.83 65.97
N ALA A 732 -22.33 -23.46 65.92
CA ALA A 732 -21.53 -23.76 67.11
C ALA A 732 -21.05 -22.52 67.90
N GLY A 733 -21.10 -21.33 67.29
CA GLY A 733 -20.82 -20.05 67.95
C GLY A 733 -22.06 -19.15 68.12
N LEU A 734 -23.25 -19.65 67.79
CA LEU A 734 -24.50 -18.90 67.90
C LEU A 734 -24.96 -18.81 69.35
N ASP A 735 -25.45 -17.63 69.74
CA ASP A 735 -26.26 -17.44 70.93
C ASP A 735 -27.66 -18.04 70.68
N VAL A 736 -27.83 -19.29 71.12
CA VAL A 736 -29.06 -20.07 70.94
C VAL A 736 -30.27 -19.49 71.69
N THR A 737 -30.07 -18.56 72.63
CA THR A 737 -31.19 -17.88 73.30
C THR A 737 -31.97 -16.97 72.34
N LYS A 738 -31.38 -16.64 71.19
CA LYS A 738 -32.03 -15.87 70.12
C LYS A 738 -32.89 -16.70 69.17
N LEU A 739 -32.77 -18.03 69.21
CA LEU A 739 -33.58 -18.90 68.35
C LEU A 739 -35.04 -18.88 68.82
N SER A 740 -35.98 -18.72 67.91
CA SER A 740 -37.38 -19.02 68.24
C SER A 740 -37.61 -20.54 68.33
N THR A 741 -38.73 -20.97 68.92
CA THR A 741 -39.16 -22.37 68.89
C THR A 741 -39.29 -22.90 67.46
N GLY A 742 -39.77 -22.06 66.53
CA GLY A 742 -39.83 -22.37 65.11
C GLY A 742 -38.45 -22.59 64.48
N ASN A 743 -37.44 -21.81 64.87
CA ASN A 743 -36.08 -22.02 64.39
C ASN A 743 -35.49 -23.34 64.93
N VAL A 744 -35.73 -23.68 66.20
CA VAL A 744 -35.24 -24.93 66.80
C VAL A 744 -35.91 -26.15 66.13
N ALA A 745 -37.21 -26.08 65.87
CA ALA A 745 -37.93 -27.11 65.11
C ALA A 745 -37.45 -27.27 63.65
N ALA A 746 -36.86 -26.22 63.08
CA ALA A 746 -36.35 -26.22 61.72
C ALA A 746 -34.92 -26.77 61.58
N LEU A 747 -34.15 -26.89 62.68
CA LEU A 747 -32.76 -27.37 62.63
C LEU A 747 -32.70 -28.75 61.96
N SER A 748 -31.70 -29.00 61.12
CA SER A 748 -31.42 -30.36 60.63
C SER A 748 -30.81 -31.23 61.73
N LYS A 749 -30.82 -32.54 61.52
CA LYS A 749 -30.11 -33.51 62.35
C LYS A 749 -28.65 -33.11 62.63
N ALA A 750 -27.91 -32.69 61.60
CA ALA A 750 -26.50 -32.32 61.73
C ALA A 750 -26.29 -31.02 62.51
N GLN A 751 -27.22 -30.07 62.38
CA GLN A 751 -27.20 -28.81 63.12
C GLN A 751 -27.53 -29.01 64.60
N ALA A 752 -28.55 -29.80 64.91
CA ALA A 752 -28.84 -30.18 66.29
C ALA A 752 -27.63 -30.86 66.95
N ALA A 753 -26.95 -31.76 66.23
CA ALA A 753 -25.71 -32.41 66.70
C ALA A 753 -24.53 -31.45 66.90
N ALA A 754 -24.48 -30.35 66.14
CA ALA A 754 -23.39 -29.39 66.16
C ALA A 754 -23.46 -28.38 67.32
N LEU A 755 -24.61 -28.27 67.99
CA LEU A 755 -24.73 -27.48 69.21
C LEU A 755 -23.81 -28.06 70.28
N SER A 756 -22.98 -27.23 70.91
CA SER A 756 -22.24 -27.69 72.10
C SER A 756 -23.22 -28.06 73.22
N SER A 757 -22.78 -28.89 74.18
CA SER A 757 -23.60 -29.23 75.35
C SER A 757 -24.01 -27.97 76.14
N ALA A 758 -23.15 -26.95 76.19
CA ALA A 758 -23.47 -25.67 76.81
C ALA A 758 -24.55 -24.90 76.05
N GLN A 759 -24.49 -24.85 74.71
CA GLN A 759 -25.52 -24.22 73.89
C GLN A 759 -26.85 -24.98 73.98
N PHE A 760 -26.81 -26.31 73.94
CA PHE A 760 -28.02 -27.12 74.07
C PHE A 760 -28.69 -26.96 75.45
N ALA A 761 -27.89 -26.92 76.52
CA ALA A 761 -28.39 -26.63 77.88
C ALA A 761 -28.92 -25.21 78.07
N ALA A 762 -28.50 -24.25 77.22
CA ALA A 762 -28.99 -22.87 77.23
C ALA A 762 -30.31 -22.69 76.46
N LEU A 763 -30.81 -23.73 75.79
CA LEU A 763 -32.16 -23.71 75.21
C LEU A 763 -33.20 -23.65 76.33
N SER A 764 -34.20 -22.79 76.13
CA SER A 764 -35.40 -22.76 76.98
C SER A 764 -36.20 -24.06 76.86
N THR A 765 -37.00 -24.34 77.87
CA THR A 765 -37.88 -25.51 77.88
C THR A 765 -38.83 -25.57 76.68
N ASP A 766 -39.32 -24.42 76.20
CA ASP A 766 -40.18 -24.35 75.01
C ASP A 766 -39.40 -24.67 73.72
N GLN A 767 -38.13 -24.27 73.63
CA GLN A 767 -37.25 -24.64 72.52
C GLN A 767 -36.92 -26.14 72.55
N ILE A 768 -36.64 -26.71 73.72
CA ILE A 768 -36.43 -28.16 73.88
C ILE A 768 -37.68 -28.93 73.45
N LYS A 769 -38.87 -28.47 73.85
CA LYS A 769 -40.15 -29.05 73.43
C LYS A 769 -40.39 -28.97 71.90
N ALA A 770 -39.77 -28.01 71.22
CA ALA A 770 -39.90 -27.85 69.78
C ALA A 770 -39.02 -28.81 68.97
N LEU A 771 -38.13 -29.58 69.62
CA LEU A 771 -37.32 -30.60 68.95
C LEU A 771 -38.18 -31.78 68.50
N GLY A 772 -38.19 -32.07 67.21
CA GLY A 772 -38.81 -33.27 66.66
C GLY A 772 -37.85 -34.46 66.57
N SER A 773 -38.37 -35.61 66.16
CA SER A 773 -37.60 -36.85 65.99
C SER A 773 -36.37 -36.70 65.09
N GLU A 774 -36.40 -35.83 64.07
CA GLU A 774 -35.25 -35.59 63.19
C GLU A 774 -34.07 -35.03 63.99
N GLN A 775 -34.29 -33.96 64.75
CA GLN A 775 -33.27 -33.30 65.57
C GLN A 775 -32.81 -34.21 66.71
N VAL A 776 -33.75 -34.86 67.40
CA VAL A 776 -33.44 -35.76 68.52
C VAL A 776 -32.54 -36.92 68.08
N SER A 777 -32.71 -37.44 66.86
CA SER A 777 -31.84 -38.49 66.31
C SER A 777 -30.39 -38.08 66.04
N GLY A 778 -30.12 -36.76 66.03
CA GLY A 778 -28.79 -36.18 65.87
C GLY A 778 -28.08 -35.88 67.18
N LEU A 779 -28.81 -35.85 68.29
CA LEU A 779 -28.23 -35.46 69.57
C LEU A 779 -27.13 -36.43 70.01
N SER A 780 -26.08 -35.87 70.58
CA SER A 780 -24.98 -36.58 71.22
C SER A 780 -25.34 -36.98 72.65
N SER A 781 -24.63 -37.95 73.21
CA SER A 781 -24.79 -38.33 74.62
C SER A 781 -24.53 -37.15 75.57
N ALA A 782 -23.60 -36.26 75.23
CA ALA A 782 -23.30 -35.07 76.03
C ALA A 782 -24.47 -34.07 76.05
N GLN A 783 -25.23 -33.93 74.97
CA GLN A 783 -26.41 -33.08 74.91
C GLN A 783 -27.62 -33.70 75.61
N ILE A 784 -27.85 -35.01 75.41
CA ILE A 784 -28.92 -35.73 76.12
C ILE A 784 -28.71 -35.66 77.64
N ALA A 785 -27.46 -35.73 78.11
CA ALA A 785 -27.13 -35.65 79.53
C ALA A 785 -27.44 -34.29 80.18
N THR A 786 -27.65 -33.22 79.40
CA THR A 786 -28.04 -31.92 79.97
C THR A 786 -29.54 -31.78 80.14
N LEU A 787 -30.36 -32.71 79.63
CA LEU A 787 -31.80 -32.66 79.80
C LEU A 787 -32.18 -33.00 81.24
N SER A 788 -33.02 -32.17 81.83
CA SER A 788 -33.69 -32.50 83.09
C SER A 788 -34.78 -33.56 82.87
N SER A 789 -35.18 -34.25 83.94
CA SER A 789 -36.30 -35.20 83.89
C SER A 789 -37.61 -34.53 83.43
N ALA A 790 -37.79 -33.23 83.71
CA ALA A 790 -38.96 -32.47 83.26
C ALA A 790 -38.94 -32.22 81.75
N GLU A 791 -37.77 -31.93 81.18
CA GLU A 791 -37.60 -31.73 79.73
C GLU A 791 -37.71 -33.04 78.95
N LEU A 792 -37.14 -34.13 79.48
CA LEU A 792 -37.31 -35.47 78.89
C LEU A 792 -38.76 -35.94 78.88
N ALA A 793 -39.58 -35.51 79.84
CA ALA A 793 -41.01 -35.80 79.88
C ALA A 793 -41.81 -35.02 78.82
N LEU A 794 -41.24 -33.96 78.23
CA LEU A 794 -41.88 -33.23 77.13
C LEU A 794 -41.72 -33.93 75.78
N PHE A 795 -40.80 -34.89 75.67
CA PHE A 795 -40.64 -35.70 74.46
C PHE A 795 -41.78 -36.71 74.34
N SER A 796 -42.35 -36.77 73.15
CA SER A 796 -43.25 -37.83 72.68
C SER A 796 -42.51 -39.16 72.55
N THR A 797 -43.28 -40.25 72.44
CA THR A 797 -42.71 -41.58 72.22
C THR A 797 -41.86 -41.66 70.95
N ASP A 798 -42.15 -40.85 69.93
CA ASP A 798 -41.40 -40.86 68.68
C ASP A 798 -40.07 -40.11 68.78
N GLU A 799 -39.97 -39.09 69.63
CA GLU A 799 -38.69 -38.46 69.99
C GLU A 799 -37.85 -39.39 70.86
N ILE A 800 -38.46 -40.08 71.84
CA ILE A 800 -37.76 -41.07 72.66
C ILE A 800 -37.19 -42.20 71.77
N LYS A 801 -37.97 -42.73 70.82
CA LYS A 801 -37.48 -43.71 69.83
C LYS A 801 -36.35 -43.17 68.95
N ALA A 802 -36.37 -41.87 68.67
CA ALA A 802 -35.39 -41.25 67.79
C ALA A 802 -34.01 -41.10 68.45
N ILE A 803 -33.90 -41.09 69.79
CA ILE A 803 -32.62 -40.99 70.49
C ILE A 803 -31.65 -42.07 69.97
N SER A 804 -30.55 -41.67 69.35
CA SER A 804 -29.67 -42.64 68.71
C SER A 804 -29.01 -43.56 69.74
N ALA A 805 -28.66 -44.78 69.34
CA ALA A 805 -27.95 -45.72 70.21
C ALA A 805 -26.64 -45.15 70.78
N ASN A 806 -25.97 -44.25 70.04
CA ASN A 806 -24.76 -43.57 70.49
C ASN A 806 -25.04 -42.53 71.60
N ALA A 807 -26.24 -41.95 71.61
CA ALA A 807 -26.65 -40.92 72.56
C ALA A 807 -27.21 -41.49 73.87
N ILE A 808 -27.66 -42.75 73.84
CA ILE A 808 -28.28 -43.43 74.98
C ILE A 808 -27.42 -43.42 76.24
N SER A 809 -26.09 -43.45 76.12
CA SER A 809 -25.20 -43.39 77.29
C SER A 809 -25.34 -42.10 78.13
N GLY A 810 -25.89 -41.03 77.56
CA GLY A 810 -26.21 -39.78 78.26
C GLY A 810 -27.61 -39.72 78.85
N LEU A 811 -28.49 -40.67 78.53
CA LEU A 811 -29.90 -40.63 78.93
C LEU A 811 -30.07 -40.91 80.43
N THR A 812 -30.69 -39.97 81.14
CA THR A 812 -31.13 -40.17 82.52
C THR A 812 -32.52 -40.81 82.50
N LEU A 813 -32.63 -42.06 82.95
CA LEU A 813 -33.92 -42.78 82.99
C LEU A 813 -34.72 -42.51 84.28
N ALA A 814 -34.14 -41.77 85.23
CA ALA A 814 -34.79 -41.42 86.48
C ALA A 814 -35.97 -40.45 86.23
N GLY A 815 -37.18 -40.91 86.54
CA GLY A 815 -38.41 -40.13 86.32
C GLY A 815 -38.99 -40.24 84.91
N LEU A 816 -38.47 -41.13 84.05
CA LEU A 816 -39.08 -41.42 82.75
C LEU A 816 -40.41 -42.16 82.96
N GLY A 817 -41.51 -41.59 82.47
CA GLY A 817 -42.84 -42.21 82.55
C GLY A 817 -42.89 -43.59 81.86
N THR A 818 -43.85 -44.42 82.23
CA THR A 818 -43.99 -45.80 81.71
C THR A 818 -44.21 -45.84 80.20
N GLU A 819 -44.95 -44.88 79.64
CA GLU A 819 -45.18 -44.76 78.20
C GLU A 819 -43.90 -44.45 77.41
N ASN A 820 -43.09 -43.50 77.90
CA ASN A 820 -41.80 -43.17 77.29
C ASN A 820 -40.76 -44.26 77.50
N ALA A 821 -40.77 -44.95 78.65
CA ALA A 821 -39.92 -46.12 78.85
C ALA A 821 -40.27 -47.24 77.85
N ALA A 822 -41.56 -47.52 77.64
CA ALA A 822 -42.04 -48.49 76.65
C ALA A 822 -41.68 -48.11 75.20
N ALA A 823 -41.42 -46.83 74.93
CA ALA A 823 -40.99 -46.37 73.61
C ALA A 823 -39.51 -46.66 73.32
N LEU A 824 -38.72 -47.09 74.30
CA LEU A 824 -37.31 -47.45 74.07
C LEU A 824 -37.21 -48.65 73.12
N THR A 825 -36.50 -48.47 72.03
CA THR A 825 -36.26 -49.52 71.04
C THR A 825 -35.28 -50.57 71.54
N LYS A 826 -35.35 -51.78 70.96
CA LYS A 826 -34.40 -52.88 71.24
C LYS A 826 -32.92 -52.43 71.16
N THR A 827 -32.57 -51.61 70.17
CA THR A 827 -31.19 -51.13 69.99
C THR A 827 -30.78 -50.17 71.11
N GLN A 828 -31.68 -49.30 71.56
CA GLN A 828 -31.41 -48.39 72.68
C GLN A 828 -31.28 -49.18 73.98
N ILE A 829 -32.17 -50.15 74.22
CA ILE A 829 -32.15 -51.02 75.42
C ILE A 829 -30.85 -51.83 75.50
N ALA A 830 -30.36 -52.34 74.37
CA ALA A 830 -29.07 -53.02 74.30
C ALA A 830 -27.88 -52.13 74.69
N GLY A 831 -28.00 -50.81 74.49
CA GLY A 831 -27.00 -49.81 74.85
C GLY A 831 -27.08 -49.30 76.29
N LEU A 832 -28.07 -49.70 77.09
CA LEU A 832 -28.23 -49.25 78.47
C LEU A 832 -27.13 -49.82 79.38
N SER A 833 -26.63 -48.98 80.27
CA SER A 833 -25.80 -49.41 81.41
C SER A 833 -26.65 -49.96 82.56
N SER A 834 -26.02 -50.71 83.47
CA SER A 834 -26.69 -51.19 84.69
C SER A 834 -27.25 -50.04 85.55
N THR A 835 -26.55 -48.90 85.60
CA THR A 835 -27.02 -47.70 86.31
C THR A 835 -28.29 -47.13 85.68
N GLN A 836 -28.35 -47.06 84.35
CA GLN A 836 -29.54 -46.57 83.65
C GLN A 836 -30.71 -47.54 83.78
N LEU A 837 -30.45 -48.84 83.65
CA LEU A 837 -31.46 -49.88 83.83
C LEU A 837 -32.05 -49.85 85.26
N ASN A 838 -31.20 -49.61 86.27
CA ASN A 838 -31.63 -49.42 87.65
C ASN A 838 -32.33 -48.10 87.93
N ALA A 839 -32.21 -47.10 87.05
CA ALA A 839 -32.94 -45.85 87.20
C ALA A 839 -34.40 -45.97 86.73
N LEU A 840 -34.76 -47.02 85.98
CA LEU A 840 -36.15 -47.34 85.65
C LEU A 840 -36.93 -47.79 86.89
N SER A 841 -38.23 -47.48 86.88
CA SER A 841 -39.18 -48.08 87.84
C SER A 841 -39.46 -49.54 87.45
N SER A 842 -39.89 -50.36 88.41
CA SER A 842 -40.30 -51.74 88.14
C SER A 842 -41.45 -51.79 87.13
N ASP A 843 -42.38 -50.82 87.19
CA ASP A 843 -43.50 -50.70 86.25
C ASP A 843 -43.01 -50.41 84.83
N SER A 844 -42.01 -49.52 84.68
CA SER A 844 -41.39 -49.22 83.39
C SER A 844 -40.69 -50.45 82.80
N LEU A 845 -39.93 -51.21 83.59
CA LEU A 845 -39.28 -52.45 83.15
C LEU A 845 -40.29 -53.52 82.74
N ALA A 846 -41.44 -53.59 83.42
CA ALA A 846 -42.51 -54.52 83.09
C ALA A 846 -43.17 -54.23 81.74
N THR A 847 -43.08 -53.00 81.22
CA THR A 847 -43.64 -52.66 79.90
C THR A 847 -42.84 -53.22 78.72
N PHE A 848 -41.59 -53.64 78.93
CA PHE A 848 -40.75 -54.14 77.85
C PHE A 848 -41.26 -55.50 77.35
N SER A 849 -41.36 -55.62 76.03
CA SER A 849 -41.68 -56.89 75.37
C SER A 849 -40.59 -57.95 75.62
N THR A 850 -40.92 -59.21 75.34
CA THR A 850 -39.96 -60.32 75.49
C THR A 850 -38.67 -60.08 74.72
N ASP A 851 -38.75 -59.53 73.52
CA ASP A 851 -37.56 -59.26 72.70
C ASP A 851 -36.73 -58.08 73.22
N GLU A 852 -37.36 -57.09 73.83
CA GLU A 852 -36.70 -55.93 74.45
C GLU A 852 -35.99 -56.34 75.74
N ILE A 853 -36.62 -57.17 76.56
CA ILE A 853 -35.95 -57.81 77.69
C ILE A 853 -34.75 -58.62 77.22
N LYS A 854 -34.88 -59.38 76.13
CA LYS A 854 -33.75 -60.12 75.52
C LYS A 854 -32.65 -59.23 74.95
N ALA A 855 -32.97 -57.98 74.60
CA ALA A 855 -31.99 -57.03 74.11
C ALA A 855 -31.09 -56.47 75.22
N ILE A 856 -31.51 -56.51 76.50
CA ILE A 856 -30.69 -56.07 77.63
C ILE A 856 -29.37 -56.85 77.65
N SER A 857 -28.23 -56.17 77.59
CA SER A 857 -26.94 -56.85 77.61
C SER A 857 -26.73 -57.62 78.92
N THR A 858 -26.10 -58.79 78.85
CA THR A 858 -25.75 -59.58 80.04
C THR A 858 -24.91 -58.78 81.04
N LYS A 859 -24.09 -57.83 80.54
CA LYS A 859 -23.31 -56.91 81.37
C LYS A 859 -24.17 -55.91 82.15
N ALA A 860 -25.21 -55.35 81.51
CA ALA A 860 -26.14 -54.45 82.19
C ALA A 860 -27.00 -55.21 83.21
N LEU A 861 -27.46 -56.40 82.84
CA LEU A 861 -28.27 -57.26 83.69
C LEU A 861 -27.49 -57.78 84.92
N ALA A 862 -26.21 -58.09 84.77
CA ALA A 862 -25.34 -58.48 85.89
C ALA A 862 -25.19 -57.39 86.98
N GLY A 863 -25.60 -56.15 86.69
CA GLY A 863 -25.66 -55.06 87.67
C GLY A 863 -27.07 -54.59 88.02
N ILE A 864 -28.13 -55.28 87.59
CA ILE A 864 -29.52 -54.90 87.88
C ILE A 864 -29.90 -55.13 89.35
N ASP A 865 -30.73 -54.28 89.92
CA ASP A 865 -31.51 -54.60 91.11
C ASP A 865 -32.61 -55.59 90.71
N ALA A 866 -32.40 -56.87 91.02
CA ALA A 866 -33.28 -57.96 90.60
C ALA A 866 -34.71 -57.84 91.19
N THR A 867 -34.89 -57.07 92.27
CA THR A 867 -36.22 -56.79 92.84
C THR A 867 -37.10 -55.95 91.91
N LYS A 868 -36.50 -55.30 90.90
CA LYS A 868 -37.21 -54.51 89.90
C LYS A 868 -37.73 -55.31 88.71
N LEU A 869 -37.26 -56.54 88.53
CA LEU A 869 -37.77 -57.40 87.46
C LEU A 869 -39.20 -57.83 87.83
N SER A 870 -40.16 -57.71 86.91
CA SER A 870 -41.43 -58.41 87.09
C SER A 870 -41.27 -59.91 86.83
N THR A 871 -42.25 -60.71 87.24
CA THR A 871 -42.34 -62.13 86.87
C THR A 871 -42.30 -62.32 85.36
N GLY A 872 -42.97 -61.44 84.60
CA GLY A 872 -42.95 -61.41 83.14
C GLY A 872 -41.56 -61.09 82.56
N ASN A 873 -40.79 -60.21 83.19
CA ASN A 873 -39.42 -59.93 82.76
C ASN A 873 -38.51 -61.13 82.99
N VAL A 874 -38.64 -61.83 84.14
CA VAL A 874 -37.85 -63.02 84.44
C VAL A 874 -38.17 -64.15 83.47
N ALA A 875 -39.45 -64.38 83.14
CA ALA A 875 -39.86 -65.35 82.12
C ALA A 875 -39.31 -65.03 80.72
N ALA A 876 -39.12 -63.74 80.41
CA ALA A 876 -38.63 -63.28 79.12
C ALA A 876 -37.11 -63.36 78.95
N LEU A 877 -36.32 -63.52 80.02
CA LEU A 877 -34.85 -63.59 79.94
C LEU A 877 -34.40 -64.68 78.96
N SER A 878 -33.36 -64.42 78.18
CA SER A 878 -32.67 -65.50 77.47
C SER A 878 -31.89 -66.38 78.44
N LYS A 879 -31.52 -67.58 77.99
CA LYS A 879 -30.63 -68.48 78.73
C LYS A 879 -29.35 -67.80 79.23
N ALA A 880 -28.70 -66.99 78.38
CA ALA A 880 -27.47 -66.27 78.74
C ALA A 880 -27.72 -65.16 79.75
N GLN A 881 -28.88 -64.51 79.72
CA GLN A 881 -29.27 -63.46 80.65
C GLN A 881 -29.63 -64.00 82.03
N ALA A 882 -30.42 -65.09 82.10
CA ALA A 882 -30.69 -65.77 83.36
C ALA A 882 -29.38 -66.23 84.03
N ALA A 883 -28.42 -66.74 83.25
CA ALA A 883 -27.09 -67.10 83.72
C ALA A 883 -26.22 -65.90 84.15
N ALA A 884 -26.46 -64.71 83.61
CA ALA A 884 -25.68 -63.51 83.90
C ALA A 884 -26.07 -62.83 85.23
N LEU A 885 -27.22 -63.17 85.81
CA LEU A 885 -27.56 -62.74 87.17
C LEU A 885 -26.54 -63.33 88.15
N SER A 886 -25.94 -62.50 88.99
CA SER A 886 -25.14 -63.00 90.11
C SER A 886 -25.99 -63.85 91.05
N SER A 887 -25.36 -64.71 91.85
CA SER A 887 -26.08 -65.49 92.86
C SER A 887 -26.86 -64.62 93.85
N THR A 888 -26.36 -63.43 94.19
CA THR A 888 -27.07 -62.46 95.03
C THR A 888 -28.31 -61.89 94.34
N GLN A 889 -28.22 -61.54 93.06
CA GLN A 889 -29.37 -61.07 92.30
C GLN A 889 -30.40 -62.17 92.09
N PHE A 890 -29.96 -63.40 91.81
CA PHE A 890 -30.85 -64.54 91.65
C PHE A 890 -31.56 -64.89 92.95
N ALA A 891 -30.87 -64.82 94.10
CA ALA A 891 -31.47 -64.99 95.42
C ALA A 891 -32.45 -63.87 95.82
N ALA A 892 -32.31 -62.69 95.22
CA ALA A 892 -33.21 -61.56 95.45
C ALA A 892 -34.49 -61.63 94.59
N LEU A 893 -34.61 -62.62 93.69
CA LEU A 893 -35.85 -62.90 93.00
C LEU A 893 -36.89 -63.43 94.00
N SER A 894 -38.10 -62.92 93.91
CA SER A 894 -39.26 -63.47 94.61
C SER A 894 -39.56 -64.89 94.14
N THR A 895 -40.28 -65.63 94.98
CA THR A 895 -40.73 -66.98 94.69
C THR A 895 -41.53 -67.07 93.38
N ASP A 896 -42.35 -66.06 93.06
CA ASP A 896 -43.11 -66.01 91.80
C ASP A 896 -42.22 -65.76 90.58
N GLN A 897 -41.14 -65.01 90.74
CA GLN A 897 -40.15 -64.79 89.67
C GLN A 897 -39.34 -66.06 89.41
N ILE A 898 -38.94 -66.78 90.46
CA ILE A 898 -38.27 -68.07 90.33
C ILE A 898 -39.18 -69.09 89.63
N ALA A 899 -40.47 -69.14 89.97
CA ALA A 899 -41.45 -70.00 89.32
C ALA A 899 -41.69 -69.65 87.85
N ALA A 900 -41.41 -68.40 87.44
CA ALA A 900 -41.57 -67.96 86.06
C ALA A 900 -40.40 -68.40 85.15
N LEU A 901 -39.35 -69.01 85.69
CA LEU A 901 -38.23 -69.55 84.92
C LEU A 901 -38.69 -70.76 84.09
N ASN A 902 -38.25 -70.82 82.84
CA ASN A 902 -38.50 -71.98 81.98
C ASN A 902 -37.27 -72.90 81.88
N SER A 903 -37.47 -74.10 81.32
CA SER A 903 -36.41 -75.11 81.17
C SER A 903 -35.16 -74.60 80.45
N ASP A 904 -35.31 -73.73 79.44
CA ASP A 904 -34.16 -73.17 78.72
C ASP A 904 -33.31 -72.25 79.61
N GLN A 905 -33.95 -71.39 80.41
CA GLN A 905 -33.26 -70.52 81.37
C GLN A 905 -32.64 -71.33 82.51
N VAL A 906 -33.37 -72.28 83.07
CA VAL A 906 -32.89 -73.18 84.14
C VAL A 906 -31.65 -73.95 83.69
N SER A 907 -31.59 -74.37 82.43
CA SER A 907 -30.41 -75.04 81.87
C SER A 907 -29.17 -74.15 81.73
N GLY A 908 -29.35 -72.82 81.81
CA GLY A 908 -28.25 -71.84 81.82
C GLY A 908 -27.74 -71.49 83.20
N LEU A 909 -28.48 -71.81 84.26
CA LEU A 909 -28.12 -71.41 85.63
C LEU A 909 -26.79 -72.04 86.05
N SER A 910 -26.02 -71.26 86.81
CA SER A 910 -24.79 -71.70 87.45
C SER A 910 -25.08 -72.47 88.75
N SER A 911 -24.10 -73.26 89.21
CA SER A 911 -24.19 -73.93 90.50
C SER A 911 -24.37 -72.94 91.66
N ALA A 912 -23.81 -71.74 91.56
CA ALA A 912 -23.96 -70.70 92.57
C ALA A 912 -25.38 -70.12 92.63
N GLN A 913 -26.11 -70.07 91.51
CA GLN A 913 -27.52 -69.65 91.47
C GLN A 913 -28.44 -70.76 91.95
N ILE A 914 -28.21 -72.01 91.51
CA ILE A 914 -28.98 -73.17 91.97
C ILE A 914 -28.85 -73.37 93.48
N ALA A 915 -27.69 -73.05 94.06
CA ALA A 915 -27.45 -73.14 95.50
C ALA A 915 -28.28 -72.18 96.35
N THR A 916 -28.83 -71.12 95.77
CA THR A 916 -29.66 -70.17 96.52
C THR A 916 -31.11 -70.60 96.62
N LEU A 917 -31.54 -71.60 95.86
CA LEU A 917 -32.91 -72.11 95.90
C LEU A 917 -33.18 -72.81 97.23
N ASN A 918 -34.28 -72.45 97.88
CA ASN A 918 -34.80 -73.21 99.01
C ASN A 918 -35.76 -74.32 98.54
N SER A 919 -36.26 -75.11 99.48
CA SER A 919 -37.17 -76.24 99.19
C SER A 919 -38.46 -75.82 98.50
N THR A 920 -38.99 -74.65 98.84
CA THR A 920 -40.22 -74.12 98.25
C THR A 920 -39.97 -73.66 96.83
N GLU A 921 -38.89 -72.90 96.61
CA GLU A 921 -38.52 -72.39 95.29
C GLU A 921 -38.15 -73.50 94.30
N LEU A 922 -37.36 -74.47 94.72
CA LEU A 922 -37.02 -75.62 93.87
C LEU A 922 -38.25 -76.49 93.58
N GLY A 923 -39.15 -76.62 94.56
CA GLY A 923 -40.41 -77.35 94.41
C GLY A 923 -41.40 -76.72 93.41
N LEU A 924 -41.16 -75.48 92.97
CA LEU A 924 -41.99 -74.83 91.94
C LEU A 924 -41.57 -75.20 90.51
N PHE A 925 -40.37 -75.75 90.32
CA PHE A 925 -39.90 -76.16 89.00
C PHE A 925 -40.68 -77.38 88.50
N SER A 926 -41.19 -77.32 87.29
CA SER A 926 -41.74 -78.47 86.60
C SER A 926 -40.72 -79.60 86.47
N THR A 927 -41.19 -80.80 86.16
CA THR A 927 -40.29 -81.93 85.88
C THR A 927 -39.32 -81.64 84.74
N ASP A 928 -39.73 -80.83 83.75
CA ASP A 928 -38.87 -80.45 82.63
C ASP A 928 -37.79 -79.44 83.07
N GLU A 929 -38.10 -78.49 83.95
CA GLU A 929 -37.10 -77.60 84.55
C GLU A 929 -36.13 -78.33 85.47
N ILE A 930 -36.60 -79.23 86.34
CA ILE A 930 -35.73 -80.06 87.18
C ILE A 930 -34.78 -80.88 86.31
N LYS A 931 -35.26 -81.46 85.21
CA LYS A 931 -34.44 -82.17 84.24
C LYS A 931 -33.47 -81.24 83.48
N ALA A 932 -33.86 -79.98 83.27
CA ALA A 932 -33.05 -79.01 82.56
C ALA A 932 -31.89 -78.47 83.41
N ILE A 933 -31.92 -78.57 84.74
CA ILE A 933 -30.79 -78.18 85.61
C ILE A 933 -29.52 -78.88 85.11
N SER A 934 -28.54 -78.12 84.66
CA SER A 934 -27.37 -78.73 84.02
C SER A 934 -26.57 -79.59 85.01
N ALA A 935 -25.86 -80.58 84.49
CA ALA A 935 -24.93 -81.41 85.27
C ALA A 935 -23.89 -80.58 86.05
N ASN A 936 -23.53 -79.39 85.55
CA ASN A 936 -22.61 -78.48 86.23
C ASN A 936 -23.28 -77.68 87.36
N ALA A 937 -24.59 -77.45 87.27
CA ALA A 937 -25.34 -76.62 88.21
C ALA A 937 -25.99 -77.43 89.33
N ILE A 938 -26.40 -78.68 89.05
CA ILE A 938 -27.12 -79.56 89.99
C ILE A 938 -26.33 -79.80 91.29
N ALA A 939 -25.00 -79.79 91.22
CA ALA A 939 -24.13 -79.92 92.40
C ALA A 939 -24.30 -78.77 93.41
N GLY A 940 -24.87 -77.62 93.00
CA GLY A 940 -25.20 -76.52 93.88
C GLY A 940 -26.40 -76.79 94.80
N LEU A 941 -27.26 -77.76 94.49
CA LEU A 941 -28.48 -78.00 95.26
C LEU A 941 -28.19 -78.36 96.72
N SER A 942 -28.75 -77.62 97.67
CA SER A 942 -28.68 -78.04 99.07
C SER A 942 -29.55 -79.28 99.28
N THR A 943 -29.15 -80.16 100.20
CA THR A 943 -29.98 -81.31 100.60
C THR A 943 -31.35 -80.88 101.12
N ALA A 944 -31.43 -79.68 101.71
CA ALA A 944 -32.68 -79.06 102.14
C ALA A 944 -33.58 -78.69 100.95
N ALA A 945 -33.03 -78.09 99.90
CA ALA A 945 -33.80 -77.77 98.70
C ALA A 945 -34.35 -79.04 98.03
N ILE A 946 -33.50 -80.07 97.90
CA ILE A 946 -33.87 -81.36 97.31
C ILE A 946 -34.99 -82.06 98.08
N ALA A 947 -35.01 -81.94 99.42
CA ALA A 947 -36.05 -82.53 100.25
C ALA A 947 -37.45 -81.97 99.93
N GLY A 948 -37.55 -80.80 99.30
CA GLY A 948 -38.80 -80.19 98.85
C GLY A 948 -39.34 -80.70 97.53
N LEU A 949 -38.61 -81.60 96.83
CA LEU A 949 -39.06 -82.14 95.56
C LEU A 949 -40.20 -83.15 95.77
N SER A 950 -41.23 -83.07 94.93
CA SER A 950 -42.21 -84.15 94.80
C SER A 950 -41.57 -85.42 94.22
N SER A 951 -42.24 -86.56 94.42
CA SER A 951 -41.83 -87.83 93.82
C SER A 951 -41.66 -87.73 92.29
N SER A 952 -42.54 -87.01 91.59
CA SER A 952 -42.42 -86.73 90.16
C SER A 952 -41.19 -85.89 89.79
N GLN A 953 -40.88 -84.84 90.55
CA GLN A 953 -39.73 -83.97 90.29
C GLN A 953 -38.42 -84.69 90.61
N ALA A 954 -38.33 -85.37 91.74
CA ALA A 954 -37.17 -86.20 92.10
C ALA A 954 -36.91 -87.30 91.05
N GLY A 955 -37.99 -87.87 90.48
CA GLY A 955 -37.92 -88.86 89.41
C GLY A 955 -37.53 -88.30 88.04
N ALA A 956 -37.69 -86.99 87.83
CA ALA A 956 -37.30 -86.32 86.59
C ALA A 956 -35.79 -86.10 86.48
N LEU A 957 -35.05 -86.28 87.58
CA LEU A 957 -33.59 -86.19 87.59
C LEU A 957 -32.97 -87.29 86.71
N SER A 958 -32.20 -86.86 85.72
CA SER A 958 -31.49 -87.75 84.82
C SER A 958 -30.36 -88.49 85.52
N ALA A 959 -29.98 -89.64 84.97
CA ALA A 959 -28.83 -90.40 85.44
C ALA A 959 -27.53 -89.56 85.42
N GLN A 960 -27.37 -88.66 84.45
CA GLN A 960 -26.25 -87.73 84.40
C GLN A 960 -26.26 -86.75 85.58
N GLN A 961 -27.41 -86.18 85.93
CA GLN A 961 -27.53 -85.25 87.07
C GLN A 961 -27.23 -85.95 88.40
N LEU A 962 -27.82 -87.12 88.64
CA LEU A 962 -27.59 -87.93 89.85
C LEU A 962 -26.11 -88.29 90.03
N LYS A 963 -25.38 -88.51 88.93
CA LYS A 963 -23.95 -88.89 88.98
C LYS A 963 -23.04 -87.77 89.49
N VAL A 964 -23.44 -86.51 89.34
CA VAL A 964 -22.63 -85.36 89.77
C VAL A 964 -23.00 -84.87 91.17
N MET A 965 -24.08 -85.38 91.73
CA MET A 965 -24.51 -85.10 93.10
C MET A 965 -23.63 -85.87 94.09
N ASN A 966 -23.34 -85.25 95.24
CA ASN A 966 -22.68 -85.95 96.33
C ASN A 966 -23.65 -86.92 97.01
N ASP A 967 -23.10 -87.85 97.80
CA ASP A 967 -23.89 -88.91 98.45
C ASP A 967 -25.07 -88.35 99.27
N ALA A 968 -24.88 -87.22 99.96
CA ALA A 968 -25.93 -86.59 100.76
C ALA A 968 -27.06 -85.99 99.89
N GLN A 969 -26.73 -85.42 98.73
CA GLN A 969 -27.68 -84.94 97.74
C GLN A 969 -28.44 -86.11 97.11
N VAL A 970 -27.77 -87.20 96.74
CA VAL A 970 -28.43 -88.41 96.19
C VAL A 970 -29.35 -89.05 97.21
N GLU A 971 -28.94 -89.15 98.47
CA GLU A 971 -29.77 -89.62 99.58
C GLU A 971 -31.02 -88.75 99.75
N ALA A 972 -30.87 -87.43 99.67
CA ALA A 972 -31.99 -86.49 99.71
C ALA A 972 -32.96 -86.70 98.54
N VAL A 973 -32.45 -86.96 97.32
CA VAL A 973 -33.30 -87.28 96.16
C VAL A 973 -34.05 -88.58 96.37
N ILE A 974 -33.39 -89.65 96.84
CA ILE A 974 -34.02 -90.94 97.12
C ILE A 974 -35.14 -90.78 98.15
N LYS A 975 -34.94 -89.94 99.17
CA LYS A 975 -35.96 -89.60 100.17
C LYS A 975 -37.14 -88.87 99.54
N ALA A 976 -36.88 -87.81 98.77
CA ALA A 976 -37.92 -87.07 98.08
C ALA A 976 -38.71 -87.95 97.09
N TYR A 977 -38.05 -88.86 96.36
CA TYR A 977 -38.70 -89.79 95.43
C TYR A 977 -39.64 -90.78 96.12
N LYS A 978 -39.30 -91.22 97.34
CA LYS A 978 -40.11 -92.16 98.14
C LYS A 978 -41.16 -91.47 99.02
N ALA A 979 -41.08 -90.15 99.17
CA ALA A 979 -42.10 -89.35 99.85
C ALA A 979 -43.26 -89.12 98.88
N VAL A 980 -44.41 -89.74 99.17
CA VAL A 980 -45.62 -89.70 98.34
C VAL A 980 -46.17 -88.28 98.25
#